data_AF-A0A9Q4SVS5-F1
#
_entry.id   AF-A0A9Q4SVS5-F1
#
_cell.length_a   1.000
_cell.length_b   1.000
_cell.length_c   1.000
_cell.angle_alpha   90.00
_cell.angle_beta   90.00
_cell.angle_gamma   90.00
#
_symmetry.space_group_name_H-M   'P 1'
#
loop_
_entity.id
_entity.type
_entity.pdbx_description
1 polymer ?
#
loop_
_entity_poly.entity_id
_entity_poly.type
_entity_poly.pdbx_seq_one_letter_code
_entity_poly.pdbx_strand_id
1 'polypeptide(L)'
;MAYFMKNIVIPTSLSCFFLLFSHSTWSETNISQTKQRIIDQRNYWLDEIKNGVITTSPQKGSRTAELDRIISNNYQAITGKRRELAEADKSQSHTYVLNTYANILFGDKAKSINFSDIQAYQDLNKLHSTGTYAYDTNKKRVRSIDFILKELFLRGRPYQVLDKEGHYLDNYTTITGSSYPSGHTWNGYKQAAVLSILFPEKGSEMFARAIEYGESRVIVGAHFATDTIASRIGNYYLLSQILADDDTTRTFVELAKEVRQNVASQCKNQHCLTTSTTITNDETGYYATKDPEPAPRITPNEIPTSANALLRLRFAYLTKEQRQSILASTAYPSNSLAGWAANKDDPNANWGLINLPKAYNGPTYFYNHFIVNQITNEFDFAEFGQLDEWKNDISGPGKLIKQGNGTLILSGNNHFAGVEVNQGHLLLTGENHYAKNSSINGGTLLLEGTLNTLLDVNKGALLLNGGSVDSQVNINNKGILSGKGKINKLAVYSGGIVSPGHSIGTINIDDTVIFNSGGNYHVEINSQGDSDKIISLGTATLNGGMVNVSLENSQNLLTKDDVQSLYNTKYTILTADHGVNGQFTDVNPNYLFLGTTLSYDKNSVILNVGRNNTAFSSVAKTKNQLSIANAIDALPLGHPIYESIIRMDTGNDARSAYNQLTGQIHADILSNQLNNSRQIKETLLSQIKNAEIINREKESADNKGHVWAKILSNWEKTSNDGNANSYDASTYGVLLGADQRVSHDKMLLGIATGVTKTSLSGDNSHANSENYHLSLYGGYDFDTIALRAGASNTFHRIHTTKSVNYGVQSDKNKANYNGNTSQIFIEAAYPITLSDTQLEPFVNFEYAKTKNATINEQGGRAALQAHSQTLESTTSTTGLRLNNQWKFNSKSTVSLYGELGWRHQYNDVERGIHLRFTQTQPTFIANSVDTARDALVVKAGTTIQINETSKVSIGYSGLVARNQHDNGIDMKLSIAF
;
A
#
# COMPACT_ATOMS: atom_id res chain seq x y z
N MET A 1 15.53 0.50 -9.12
CA MET A 1 16.37 -0.57 -8.52
C MET A 1 17.12 -1.47 -9.51
N ALA A 2 16.87 -1.40 -10.83
CA ALA A 2 17.63 -2.20 -11.81
C ALA A 2 19.00 -1.65 -12.22
N TYR A 3 19.20 -0.33 -12.12
CA TYR A 3 20.54 0.26 -12.15
C TYR A 3 21.36 -0.14 -10.92
N PHE A 4 20.68 -0.61 -9.86
CA PHE A 4 21.31 -1.22 -8.69
C PHE A 4 21.66 -2.68 -8.96
N MET A 5 20.84 -3.53 -9.60
CA MET A 5 21.22 -4.96 -9.78
C MET A 5 22.39 -5.22 -10.75
N LYS A 6 22.56 -4.43 -11.81
CA LYS A 6 23.77 -4.50 -12.67
C LYS A 6 24.99 -3.81 -12.05
N ASN A 7 24.80 -2.92 -11.07
CA ASN A 7 25.85 -2.28 -10.27
C ASN A 7 25.79 -2.69 -8.79
N ILE A 8 25.30 -3.90 -8.47
CA ILE A 8 25.63 -4.54 -7.21
C ILE A 8 27.10 -4.89 -7.43
N VAL A 9 27.96 -3.92 -7.08
CA VAL A 9 29.15 -4.26 -6.31
C VAL A 9 28.57 -5.07 -5.17
N ILE A 10 28.57 -6.40 -5.33
CA ILE A 10 28.32 -7.33 -4.23
C ILE A 10 29.28 -6.79 -3.18
N PRO A 11 28.80 -6.21 -2.08
CA PRO A 11 29.73 -5.83 -1.06
C PRO A 11 30.33 -7.18 -0.67
N THR A 12 31.64 -7.30 -0.87
CA THR A 12 32.49 -8.41 -0.45
C THR A 12 32.53 -8.48 1.08
N SER A 13 31.37 -8.33 1.73
CA SER A 13 31.18 -8.15 3.16
C SER A 13 30.26 -9.20 3.77
N LEU A 14 29.69 -10.13 2.98
CA LEU A 14 29.21 -11.40 3.52
C LEU A 14 30.25 -12.54 3.43
N SER A 15 31.52 -12.18 3.29
CA SER A 15 32.65 -13.05 3.64
C SER A 15 33.17 -12.78 5.07
N CYS A 16 32.64 -11.77 5.77
CA CYS A 16 33.12 -11.39 7.11
C CYS A 16 32.55 -12.22 8.28
N PHE A 17 31.57 -13.10 8.05
CA PHE A 17 31.07 -14.01 9.11
C PHE A 17 31.68 -15.42 9.07
N PHE A 18 32.73 -15.63 8.27
CA PHE A 18 33.64 -16.78 8.38
C PHE A 18 35.03 -16.40 8.93
N LEU A 19 35.18 -15.21 9.52
CA LEU A 19 36.42 -14.81 10.22
C LEU A 19 36.52 -15.29 11.68
N LEU A 20 35.62 -16.17 12.13
CA LEU A 20 35.66 -16.73 13.49
C LEU A 20 35.56 -18.25 13.57
N PHE A 21 35.71 -18.97 12.46
CA PHE A 21 35.99 -20.40 12.53
C PHE A 21 37.49 -20.61 12.44
N SER A 22 38.05 -21.09 13.56
CA SER A 22 39.40 -21.63 13.70
C SER A 22 39.89 -22.26 12.39
N HIS A 23 41.10 -21.90 11.97
CA HIS A 23 41.87 -22.66 10.99
C HIS A 23 41.89 -24.14 11.39
N SER A 24 40.94 -24.92 10.88
CA SER A 24 41.11 -26.36 10.84
C SER A 24 42.05 -26.61 9.68
N THR A 25 43.34 -26.71 9.99
CA THR A 25 44.27 -27.39 9.10
C THR A 25 43.67 -28.77 8.83
N TRP A 26 43.09 -28.97 7.64
CA TRP A 26 42.64 -30.29 7.22
C TRP A 26 43.85 -31.23 7.30
N SER A 27 43.72 -32.34 8.00
CA SER A 27 44.88 -33.16 8.34
C SER A 27 45.45 -33.82 7.06
N GLU A 28 46.78 -33.95 7.00
CA GLU A 28 47.47 -34.76 5.97
C GLU A 28 46.86 -36.16 5.81
N THR A 29 46.21 -36.66 6.87
CA THR A 29 45.46 -37.92 6.90
C THR A 29 44.37 -37.98 5.82
N ASN A 30 43.62 -36.90 5.58
CA ASN A 30 42.53 -36.89 4.61
C ASN A 30 43.05 -36.89 3.16
N ILE A 31 44.10 -36.14 2.85
CA ILE A 31 44.76 -36.15 1.53
C ILE A 31 45.34 -37.54 1.24
N SER A 32 45.97 -38.17 2.23
CA SER A 32 46.52 -39.52 2.10
C SER A 32 45.43 -40.57 1.84
N GLN A 33 44.30 -40.50 2.56
CA GLN A 33 43.15 -41.39 2.35
C GLN A 33 42.55 -41.21 0.95
N THR A 34 42.30 -39.98 0.51
CA THR A 34 41.78 -39.71 -0.85
C THR A 34 42.74 -40.20 -1.92
N LYS A 35 44.06 -40.00 -1.74
CA LYS A 35 45.07 -40.56 -2.63
C LYS A 35 45.00 -42.09 -2.70
N GLN A 36 44.82 -42.77 -1.58
CA GLN A 36 44.71 -44.23 -1.54
C GLN A 36 43.45 -44.71 -2.27
N ARG A 37 42.29 -44.07 -2.05
CA ARG A 37 41.04 -44.39 -2.79
C ARG A 37 41.22 -44.29 -4.30
N ILE A 38 41.91 -43.24 -4.78
CA ILE A 38 42.24 -43.08 -6.20
C ILE A 38 43.18 -44.21 -6.66
N ILE A 39 44.20 -44.58 -5.87
CA ILE A 39 45.12 -45.67 -6.19
C ILE A 39 44.40 -47.01 -6.34
N ASP A 40 43.44 -47.28 -5.47
CA ASP A 40 42.67 -48.54 -5.45
C ASP A 40 41.80 -48.69 -6.71
N GLN A 41 41.39 -47.57 -7.33
CA GLN A 41 40.48 -47.56 -8.49
C GLN A 41 41.18 -47.32 -9.84
N ARG A 42 42.33 -46.63 -9.89
CA ARG A 42 42.92 -46.14 -11.16
C ARG A 42 43.27 -47.23 -12.20
N ASN A 43 43.55 -48.46 -11.77
CA ASN A 43 43.80 -49.57 -12.71
C ASN A 43 42.50 -50.10 -13.31
N TYR A 44 41.42 -50.12 -12.53
CA TYR A 44 40.09 -50.42 -13.05
C TYR A 44 39.67 -49.36 -14.08
N TRP A 45 39.89 -48.08 -13.79
CA TRP A 45 39.66 -47.00 -14.76
C TRP A 45 40.48 -47.16 -16.04
N LEU A 46 41.74 -47.58 -15.94
CA LEU A 46 42.55 -47.89 -17.12
C LEU A 46 41.93 -49.03 -17.95
N ASP A 47 41.44 -50.08 -17.31
CA ASP A 47 40.87 -51.24 -18.02
C ASP A 47 39.54 -50.88 -18.69
N GLU A 48 38.69 -50.09 -18.04
CA GLU A 48 37.49 -49.51 -18.67
C GLU A 48 37.86 -48.63 -19.88
N ILE A 49 38.96 -47.87 -19.78
CA ILE A 49 39.45 -47.07 -20.91
C ILE A 49 39.82 -47.93 -22.11
N LYS A 50 40.51 -49.06 -21.87
CA LYS A 50 40.91 -49.99 -22.93
C LYS A 50 39.73 -50.75 -23.55
N ASN A 51 38.67 -50.99 -22.76
CA ASN A 51 37.63 -51.97 -23.09
C ASN A 51 36.26 -51.35 -23.44
N GLY A 52 36.17 -50.04 -23.66
CA GLY A 52 34.91 -49.43 -24.10
C GLY A 52 34.87 -47.91 -24.20
N VAL A 53 35.73 -47.18 -23.47
CA VAL A 53 35.70 -45.71 -23.47
C VAL A 53 36.50 -45.12 -24.64
N ILE A 54 37.74 -45.58 -24.87
CA ILE A 54 38.54 -45.18 -26.03
C ILE A 54 38.59 -46.35 -27.01
N THR A 55 38.00 -46.15 -28.18
CA THR A 55 37.98 -47.16 -29.25
C THR A 55 39.34 -47.27 -29.96
N THR A 56 39.53 -48.32 -30.75
CA THR A 56 40.72 -48.47 -31.60
C THR A 56 40.76 -47.38 -32.66
N SER A 57 41.96 -46.89 -33.00
CA SER A 57 42.15 -45.86 -34.01
C SER A 57 41.47 -46.22 -35.35
N PRO A 58 41.07 -45.23 -36.18
CA PRO A 58 40.34 -45.47 -37.43
C PRO A 58 40.94 -46.56 -38.31
N GLN A 59 40.10 -47.50 -38.76
CA GLN A 59 40.52 -48.67 -39.55
C GLN A 59 40.96 -48.29 -40.97
N LYS A 60 41.79 -49.13 -41.59
CA LYS A 60 42.26 -48.94 -42.97
C LYS A 60 41.09 -48.85 -43.95
N GLY A 61 41.11 -47.83 -44.82
CA GLY A 61 40.06 -47.62 -45.82
C GLY A 61 38.72 -47.16 -45.25
N SER A 62 38.60 -46.98 -43.92
CA SER A 62 37.40 -46.40 -43.32
C SER A 62 37.26 -44.93 -43.71
N ARG A 63 36.01 -44.46 -43.76
CA ARG A 63 35.69 -43.05 -43.98
C ARG A 63 36.41 -42.14 -42.98
N THR A 64 36.45 -42.52 -41.71
CA THR A 64 37.12 -41.76 -40.64
C THR A 64 38.62 -41.64 -40.85
N ALA A 65 39.29 -42.70 -41.32
CA ALA A 65 40.72 -42.63 -41.64
C ALA A 65 40.98 -41.63 -42.79
N GLU A 66 40.11 -41.63 -43.81
CA GLU A 66 40.23 -40.66 -44.91
C GLU A 66 39.96 -39.21 -44.44
N LEU A 67 38.99 -39.01 -43.53
CA LEU A 67 38.76 -37.70 -42.92
C LEU A 67 39.97 -37.21 -42.11
N ASP A 68 40.59 -38.09 -41.32
CA ASP A 68 41.83 -37.78 -40.60
C ASP A 68 42.94 -37.30 -41.54
N ARG A 69 43.13 -37.96 -42.68
CA ARG A 69 44.10 -37.55 -43.71
C ARG A 69 43.79 -36.16 -44.26
N ILE A 70 42.55 -35.94 -44.68
CA ILE A 70 42.10 -34.66 -45.25
C ILE A 70 42.29 -33.53 -44.24
N ILE A 71 41.85 -33.74 -42.99
CA ILE A 71 42.00 -32.77 -41.91
C ILE A 71 43.47 -32.48 -41.64
N SER A 72 44.32 -33.51 -41.54
CA SER A 72 45.76 -33.32 -41.34
C SER A 72 46.39 -32.47 -42.44
N ASN A 73 46.02 -32.64 -43.71
CA ASN A 73 46.55 -31.82 -44.81
C ASN A 73 46.01 -30.38 -44.74
N ASN A 74 44.70 -30.21 -44.53
CA ASN A 74 44.06 -28.90 -44.49
C ASN A 74 44.55 -28.06 -43.30
N TYR A 75 44.67 -28.65 -42.11
CA TYR A 75 45.08 -27.94 -40.91
C TYR A 75 46.57 -27.59 -40.91
N GLN A 76 47.41 -28.39 -41.57
CA GLN A 76 48.82 -28.03 -41.75
C GLN A 76 49.02 -26.82 -42.67
N ALA A 77 48.06 -26.53 -43.56
CA ALA A 77 48.07 -25.35 -44.41
C ALA A 77 47.62 -24.05 -43.69
N ILE A 78 47.16 -24.12 -42.44
CA ILE A 78 46.77 -22.94 -41.66
C ILE A 78 48.00 -22.05 -41.37
N THR A 79 47.86 -20.75 -41.64
CA THR A 79 48.89 -19.71 -41.42
C THR A 79 48.42 -18.61 -40.46
N GLY A 80 49.25 -17.59 -40.21
CA GLY A 80 48.92 -16.43 -39.38
C GLY A 80 48.86 -16.73 -37.87
N LYS A 81 48.07 -15.92 -37.13
CA LYS A 81 48.01 -15.97 -35.65
C LYS A 81 47.70 -17.35 -35.09
N ARG A 82 46.83 -18.12 -35.75
CA ARG A 82 46.48 -19.47 -35.30
C ARG A 82 47.68 -20.43 -35.41
N ARG A 83 48.48 -20.31 -36.47
CA ARG A 83 49.73 -21.06 -36.66
C ARG A 83 50.79 -20.64 -35.65
N GLU A 84 50.95 -19.34 -35.40
CA GLU A 84 51.87 -18.83 -34.36
C GLU A 84 51.54 -19.41 -32.98
N LEU A 85 50.26 -19.44 -32.60
CA LEU A 85 49.81 -20.10 -31.38
C LEU A 85 50.10 -21.60 -31.40
N ALA A 86 49.89 -22.28 -32.54
CA ALA A 86 50.14 -23.71 -32.66
C ALA A 86 51.63 -24.07 -32.53
N GLU A 87 52.54 -23.23 -33.04
CA GLU A 87 53.97 -23.39 -32.86
C GLU A 87 54.39 -23.12 -31.41
N ALA A 88 53.80 -22.11 -30.75
CA ALA A 88 54.04 -21.86 -29.32
C ALA A 88 53.55 -23.04 -28.45
N ASP A 89 52.41 -23.63 -28.80
CA ASP A 89 51.81 -24.82 -28.16
C ASP A 89 52.65 -26.10 -28.29
N LYS A 90 53.77 -26.07 -29.01
CA LYS A 90 54.78 -27.14 -28.95
C LYS A 90 55.51 -27.18 -27.63
N SER A 91 55.56 -26.07 -26.89
CA SER A 91 56.13 -26.06 -25.55
C SER A 91 55.24 -26.83 -24.58
N GLN A 92 55.82 -27.81 -23.90
CA GLN A 92 55.20 -28.53 -22.77
C GLN A 92 55.76 -28.08 -21.42
N SER A 93 56.52 -26.97 -21.36
CA SER A 93 57.03 -26.51 -20.08
C SER A 93 55.88 -26.19 -19.14
N HIS A 94 56.00 -26.58 -17.87
CA HIS A 94 54.95 -26.38 -16.89
C HIS A 94 54.52 -24.91 -16.83
N THR A 95 55.48 -24.00 -16.85
CA THR A 95 55.28 -22.55 -16.88
C THR A 95 54.48 -22.08 -18.10
N TYR A 96 54.77 -22.58 -19.30
CA TYR A 96 54.06 -22.16 -20.52
C TYR A 96 52.58 -22.58 -20.47
N VAL A 97 52.33 -23.86 -20.16
CA VAL A 97 50.98 -24.41 -20.11
C VAL A 97 50.18 -23.70 -19.03
N LEU A 98 50.73 -23.57 -17.81
CA LEU A 98 50.07 -22.88 -16.71
C LEU A 98 49.73 -21.43 -17.06
N ASN A 99 50.69 -20.66 -17.58
CA ASN A 99 50.50 -19.24 -17.92
C ASN A 99 49.41 -19.04 -18.98
N THR A 100 49.31 -19.96 -19.95
CA THR A 100 48.29 -19.92 -20.99
C THR A 100 46.89 -19.92 -20.39
N TYR A 101 46.61 -20.81 -19.43
CA TYR A 101 45.32 -20.86 -18.76
C TYR A 101 45.16 -19.76 -17.69
N ALA A 102 46.23 -19.40 -16.99
CA ALA A 102 46.21 -18.31 -16.01
C ALA A 102 45.81 -16.97 -16.65
N ASN A 103 46.24 -16.71 -17.88
CA ASN A 103 45.82 -15.53 -18.64
C ASN A 103 44.31 -15.52 -18.92
N ILE A 104 43.69 -16.68 -19.15
CA ILE A 104 42.23 -16.77 -19.33
C ILE A 104 41.52 -16.48 -18.01
N LEU A 105 42.02 -17.03 -16.89
CA LEU A 105 41.44 -16.83 -15.57
C LEU A 105 41.55 -15.39 -15.08
N PHE A 106 42.73 -14.77 -15.23
CA PHE A 106 43.09 -13.53 -14.51
C PHE A 106 43.42 -12.34 -15.43
N GLY A 107 43.50 -12.55 -16.75
CA GLY A 107 43.83 -11.49 -17.71
C GLY A 107 45.18 -10.84 -17.39
N ASP A 108 45.21 -9.51 -17.38
CA ASP A 108 46.42 -8.73 -17.09
C ASP A 108 47.01 -9.00 -15.69
N LYS A 109 46.20 -9.52 -14.74
CA LYS A 109 46.63 -9.85 -13.38
C LYS A 109 47.37 -11.19 -13.30
N ALA A 110 47.38 -12.01 -14.35
CA ALA A 110 47.95 -13.36 -14.32
C ALA A 110 49.41 -13.40 -13.86
N LYS A 111 50.21 -12.37 -14.20
CA LYS A 111 51.62 -12.26 -13.76
C LYS A 111 51.79 -11.96 -12.28
N SER A 112 50.79 -11.40 -11.63
CA SER A 112 50.81 -11.02 -10.21
C SER A 112 50.21 -12.07 -9.28
N ILE A 113 49.52 -13.08 -9.83
CA ILE A 113 48.86 -14.12 -9.05
C ILE A 113 49.68 -15.40 -9.15
N ASN A 114 50.35 -15.75 -8.06
CA ASN A 114 51.12 -16.98 -7.95
C ASN A 114 50.30 -18.04 -7.20
N PHE A 115 49.42 -18.72 -7.91
CA PHE A 115 48.59 -19.78 -7.34
C PHE A 115 49.22 -21.16 -7.43
N SER A 116 50.26 -21.34 -8.26
CA SER A 116 50.97 -22.62 -8.39
C SER A 116 51.82 -22.98 -7.18
N ASP A 117 52.24 -21.98 -6.42
CA ASP A 117 53.07 -22.16 -5.23
C ASP A 117 52.23 -22.43 -3.96
N ILE A 118 50.90 -22.37 -4.05
CA ILE A 118 50.00 -22.69 -2.95
C ILE A 118 50.03 -24.20 -2.69
N GLN A 119 50.30 -24.61 -1.46
CA GLN A 119 50.38 -26.03 -1.09
C GLN A 119 49.10 -26.79 -1.45
N ALA A 120 47.92 -26.24 -1.17
CA ALA A 120 46.64 -26.83 -1.57
C ALA A 120 46.49 -27.02 -3.09
N TYR A 121 47.03 -26.12 -3.92
CA TYR A 121 47.05 -26.31 -5.37
C TYR A 121 47.95 -27.48 -5.76
N GLN A 122 49.13 -27.58 -5.15
CA GLN A 122 50.08 -28.67 -5.40
C GLN A 122 49.48 -30.02 -5.00
N ASP A 123 48.81 -30.09 -3.85
CA ASP A 123 48.14 -31.30 -3.38
C ASP A 123 46.96 -31.70 -4.27
N LEU A 124 46.13 -30.74 -4.67
CA LEU A 124 45.03 -30.98 -5.61
C LEU A 124 45.54 -31.49 -6.95
N ASN A 125 46.58 -30.85 -7.50
CA ASN A 125 47.20 -31.27 -8.76
C ASN A 125 47.85 -32.66 -8.64
N LYS A 126 48.42 -33.00 -7.48
CA LYS A 126 49.01 -34.32 -7.18
C LYS A 126 47.93 -35.41 -7.06
N LEU A 127 46.80 -35.13 -6.42
CA LEU A 127 45.66 -36.02 -6.33
C LEU A 127 45.06 -36.28 -7.73
N HIS A 128 44.79 -35.23 -8.50
CA HIS A 128 44.33 -35.36 -9.88
C HIS A 128 45.32 -36.15 -10.73
N SER A 129 46.62 -35.82 -10.62
CA SER A 129 47.69 -36.56 -11.31
C SER A 129 47.67 -38.04 -10.94
N THR A 130 47.44 -38.40 -9.67
CA THR A 130 47.40 -39.80 -9.23
C THR A 130 46.33 -40.61 -9.96
N GLY A 131 45.18 -39.99 -10.27
CA GLY A 131 44.09 -40.62 -11.03
C GLY A 131 44.35 -40.73 -12.53
N THR A 132 45.26 -39.92 -13.08
CA THR A 132 45.65 -39.98 -14.51
C THR A 132 46.79 -40.97 -14.80
N TYR A 133 47.27 -41.67 -13.78
CA TYR A 133 48.34 -42.67 -13.87
C TYR A 133 47.79 -44.04 -13.50
N ALA A 134 48.42 -45.09 -14.00
CA ALA A 134 48.07 -46.47 -13.66
C ALA A 134 49.33 -47.34 -13.60
N TYR A 135 49.22 -48.51 -12.97
CA TYR A 135 50.31 -49.48 -12.93
C TYR A 135 50.38 -50.21 -14.27
N ASP A 136 51.48 -50.00 -14.98
CA ASP A 136 51.76 -50.69 -16.24
C ASP A 136 52.41 -52.04 -15.92
N THR A 137 51.65 -53.12 -16.12
CA THR A 137 52.12 -54.50 -15.89
C THR A 137 53.26 -54.88 -16.82
N ASN A 138 53.30 -54.34 -18.04
CA ASN A 138 54.35 -54.61 -19.03
C ASN A 138 55.67 -53.94 -18.66
N LYS A 139 55.63 -52.72 -18.11
CA LYS A 139 56.83 -51.98 -17.67
C LYS A 139 57.13 -52.11 -16.18
N LYS A 140 56.28 -52.82 -15.42
CA LYS A 140 56.38 -53.02 -13.97
C LYS A 140 56.53 -51.72 -13.16
N ARG A 141 55.90 -50.63 -13.61
CA ARG A 141 55.97 -49.31 -12.97
C ARG A 141 54.71 -48.49 -13.21
N VAL A 142 54.46 -47.51 -12.36
CA VAL A 142 53.36 -46.55 -12.53
C VAL A 142 53.72 -45.56 -13.65
N ARG A 143 52.81 -45.35 -14.61
CA ARG A 143 52.97 -44.43 -15.75
C ARG A 143 51.69 -43.67 -16.00
N SER A 144 51.78 -42.53 -16.69
CA SER A 144 50.61 -41.83 -17.19
C SER A 144 49.86 -42.73 -18.18
N ILE A 145 48.53 -42.72 -18.09
CA ILE A 145 47.65 -43.61 -18.86
C ILE A 145 47.86 -43.40 -20.38
N ASP A 146 48.09 -42.18 -20.85
CA ASP A 146 48.33 -41.90 -22.28
C ASP A 146 49.52 -42.68 -22.85
N PHE A 147 50.59 -42.87 -22.06
CA PHE A 147 51.75 -43.65 -22.49
C PHE A 147 51.45 -45.15 -22.55
N ILE A 148 50.64 -45.66 -21.62
CA ILE A 148 50.21 -47.06 -21.63
C ILE A 148 49.34 -47.32 -22.87
N LEU A 149 48.42 -46.39 -23.18
CA LEU A 149 47.53 -46.50 -24.35
C LEU A 149 48.29 -46.38 -25.67
N LYS A 150 49.32 -45.53 -25.78
CA LYS A 150 50.16 -45.47 -26.99
C LYS A 150 50.85 -46.78 -27.31
N GLU A 151 51.31 -47.49 -26.28
CA GLU A 151 51.93 -48.81 -26.45
C GLU A 151 50.90 -49.90 -26.76
N LEU A 152 49.63 -49.68 -26.41
CA LEU A 152 48.52 -50.56 -26.80
C LEU A 152 48.11 -50.37 -28.27
N PHE A 153 47.96 -49.12 -28.72
CA PHE A 153 47.42 -48.83 -30.06
C PHE A 153 48.48 -48.70 -31.16
N LEU A 154 49.73 -48.38 -30.81
CA LEU A 154 50.89 -48.35 -31.72
C LEU A 154 50.69 -47.59 -33.04
N ARG A 155 49.87 -46.54 -33.08
CA ARG A 155 49.54 -45.79 -34.32
C ARG A 155 50.70 -44.90 -34.79
N GLY A 156 51.08 -45.01 -36.07
CA GLY A 156 52.01 -44.09 -36.75
C GLY A 156 51.50 -42.64 -36.83
N ARG A 157 52.42 -41.68 -36.78
CA ARG A 157 52.16 -40.23 -36.81
C ARG A 157 51.89 -39.75 -38.24
N PRO A 158 51.18 -38.63 -38.47
CA PRO A 158 50.96 -38.09 -39.82
C PRO A 158 52.23 -38.00 -40.67
N TYR A 159 53.29 -37.40 -40.15
CA TYR A 159 54.58 -37.28 -40.86
C TYR A 159 55.34 -38.61 -41.09
N GLN A 160 54.91 -39.70 -40.43
CA GLN A 160 55.48 -41.05 -40.63
C GLN A 160 54.69 -41.86 -41.66
N VAL A 161 53.42 -41.50 -41.88
CA VAL A 161 52.46 -42.35 -42.61
C VAL A 161 51.87 -41.67 -43.85
N LEU A 162 52.10 -40.37 -44.02
CA LEU A 162 51.72 -39.59 -45.19
C LEU A 162 52.96 -39.27 -46.03
N ASP A 163 52.83 -39.32 -47.35
CA ASP A 163 53.84 -38.82 -48.29
C ASP A 163 53.85 -37.28 -48.36
N LYS A 164 54.69 -36.70 -49.23
CA LYS A 164 54.83 -35.24 -49.36
C LYS A 164 53.60 -34.59 -50.00
N GLU A 165 52.84 -35.37 -50.77
CA GLU A 165 51.60 -35.01 -51.45
C GLU A 165 50.38 -35.15 -50.51
N GLY A 166 50.56 -35.74 -49.32
CA GLY A 166 49.54 -35.91 -48.30
C GLY A 166 48.69 -37.16 -48.45
N HIS A 167 49.13 -38.17 -49.20
CA HIS A 167 48.49 -39.49 -49.31
C HIS A 167 49.06 -40.48 -48.29
N TYR A 168 48.25 -41.47 -47.89
CA TYR A 168 48.75 -42.56 -47.05
C TYR A 168 49.76 -43.42 -47.81
N LEU A 169 50.88 -43.75 -47.18
CA LEU A 169 51.84 -44.75 -47.68
C LEU A 169 51.17 -46.14 -47.76
N ASP A 170 51.50 -46.97 -48.75
CA ASP A 170 50.85 -48.29 -48.93
C ASP A 170 50.90 -49.19 -47.69
N ASN A 171 52.01 -49.10 -46.94
CA ASN A 171 52.28 -49.87 -45.73
C ASN A 171 51.92 -49.12 -44.44
N TYR A 172 51.18 -48.00 -44.49
CA TYR A 172 51.00 -47.10 -43.35
C TYR A 172 50.46 -47.72 -42.07
N THR A 173 49.65 -48.78 -42.18
CA THR A 173 49.09 -49.50 -41.02
C THR A 173 50.09 -50.40 -40.31
N THR A 174 51.21 -50.71 -40.93
CA THR A 174 52.31 -51.49 -40.33
C THR A 174 53.36 -50.59 -39.66
N ILE A 175 53.33 -49.28 -39.95
CA ILE A 175 54.21 -48.30 -39.33
C ILE A 175 53.72 -48.05 -37.91
N THR A 176 54.44 -48.60 -36.95
CA THR A 176 54.13 -48.41 -35.54
C THR A 176 54.66 -47.08 -35.02
N GLY A 177 53.91 -46.46 -34.12
CA GLY A 177 54.27 -45.17 -33.55
C GLY A 177 53.52 -44.86 -32.27
N SER A 178 53.65 -43.63 -31.79
CA SER A 178 53.07 -43.15 -30.52
C SER A 178 52.01 -42.07 -30.72
N SER A 179 51.25 -42.14 -31.83
CA SER A 179 50.29 -41.10 -32.22
C SER A 179 49.03 -41.10 -31.37
N TYR A 180 48.49 -42.26 -31.02
CA TYR A 180 47.15 -42.38 -30.43
C TYR A 180 47.19 -42.91 -28.98
N PRO A 181 46.64 -42.19 -27.99
CA PRO A 181 46.14 -40.82 -28.04
C PRO A 181 47.27 -39.76 -28.02
N SER A 182 46.94 -38.49 -28.25
CA SER A 182 47.90 -37.38 -28.19
C SER A 182 48.35 -37.02 -26.78
N GLY A 183 49.63 -37.24 -26.46
CA GLY A 183 50.18 -36.90 -25.14
C GLY A 183 50.25 -35.41 -24.84
N HIS A 184 50.51 -34.58 -25.87
CA HIS A 184 50.50 -33.11 -25.68
C HIS A 184 49.09 -32.63 -25.35
N THR A 185 48.10 -33.10 -26.10
CA THR A 185 46.69 -32.81 -25.84
C THR A 185 46.28 -33.31 -24.45
N TRP A 186 46.71 -34.50 -24.05
CA TRP A 186 46.44 -35.07 -22.73
C TRP A 186 46.88 -34.13 -21.59
N ASN A 187 48.08 -33.56 -21.69
CA ASN A 187 48.58 -32.59 -20.70
C ASN A 187 47.76 -31.30 -20.68
N GLY A 188 47.30 -30.81 -21.83
CA GLY A 188 46.41 -29.64 -21.91
C GLY A 188 45.09 -29.88 -21.16
N TYR A 189 44.44 -31.02 -21.41
CA TYR A 189 43.21 -31.38 -20.70
C TYR A 189 43.42 -31.64 -19.21
N LYS A 190 44.55 -32.23 -18.82
CA LYS A 190 44.90 -32.39 -17.40
C LYS A 190 44.94 -31.04 -16.68
N GLN A 191 45.53 -30.01 -17.29
CA GLN A 191 45.55 -28.66 -16.73
C GLN A 191 44.15 -28.04 -16.68
N ALA A 192 43.38 -28.16 -17.76
CA ALA A 192 42.01 -27.66 -17.81
C ALA A 192 41.11 -28.30 -16.74
N ALA A 193 41.24 -29.61 -16.52
CA ALA A 193 40.50 -30.36 -15.50
C ALA A 193 40.78 -29.82 -14.09
N VAL A 194 42.05 -29.68 -13.71
CA VAL A 194 42.46 -29.10 -12.42
C VAL A 194 41.90 -27.68 -12.23
N LEU A 195 42.03 -26.82 -13.25
CA LEU A 195 41.55 -25.44 -13.16
C LEU A 195 40.02 -25.34 -13.15
N SER A 196 39.32 -26.26 -13.83
CA SER A 196 37.85 -26.32 -13.81
C SER A 196 37.28 -26.77 -12.46
N ILE A 197 38.07 -27.51 -11.67
CA ILE A 197 37.72 -27.82 -10.27
C ILE A 197 37.93 -26.60 -9.38
N LEU A 198 38.98 -25.81 -9.61
CA LEU A 198 39.26 -24.60 -8.81
C LEU A 198 38.31 -23.44 -9.15
N PHE A 199 38.02 -23.27 -10.43
CA PHE A 199 37.23 -22.17 -10.97
C PHE A 199 36.17 -22.71 -11.94
N PRO A 200 35.14 -23.41 -11.42
CA PRO A 200 34.07 -23.98 -12.25
C PRO A 200 33.33 -22.92 -13.08
N GLU A 201 33.34 -21.65 -12.68
CA GLU A 201 32.80 -20.50 -13.42
C GLU A 201 33.49 -20.28 -14.77
N LYS A 202 34.73 -20.79 -14.90
CA LYS A 202 35.60 -20.64 -16.08
C LYS A 202 35.80 -21.93 -16.86
N GLY A 203 35.09 -23.00 -16.48
CA GLY A 203 35.30 -24.31 -17.10
C GLY A 203 34.99 -24.33 -18.60
N SER A 204 34.05 -23.49 -19.07
CA SER A 204 33.76 -23.33 -20.49
C SER A 204 35.02 -22.95 -21.28
N GLU A 205 35.69 -21.89 -20.84
CA GLU A 205 36.91 -21.35 -21.44
C GLU A 205 38.11 -22.28 -21.23
N MET A 206 38.22 -22.94 -20.07
CA MET A 206 39.28 -23.92 -19.81
C MET A 206 39.22 -25.08 -20.80
N PHE A 207 38.05 -25.68 -21.01
CA PHE A 207 37.93 -26.80 -21.94
C PHE A 207 37.99 -26.36 -23.40
N ALA A 208 37.55 -25.15 -23.74
CA ALA A 208 37.72 -24.59 -25.08
C ALA A 208 39.21 -24.44 -25.42
N ARG A 209 40.01 -23.90 -24.48
CA ARG A 209 41.45 -23.80 -24.68
C ARG A 209 42.13 -25.16 -24.78
N ALA A 210 41.67 -26.18 -24.05
CA ALA A 210 42.19 -27.54 -24.17
C ALA A 210 41.89 -28.17 -25.54
N ILE A 211 40.73 -27.87 -26.14
CA ILE A 211 40.40 -28.24 -27.53
C ILE A 211 41.38 -27.54 -28.50
N GLU A 212 41.56 -26.23 -28.39
CA GLU A 212 42.52 -25.48 -29.23
C GLU A 212 43.96 -25.99 -29.05
N TYR A 213 44.34 -26.37 -27.83
CA TYR A 213 45.66 -26.93 -27.55
C TYR A 213 45.85 -28.28 -28.27
N GLY A 214 44.78 -29.07 -28.39
CA GLY A 214 44.76 -30.28 -29.20
C GLY A 214 44.84 -29.99 -30.69
N GLU A 215 44.01 -29.06 -31.17
CA GLU A 215 43.99 -28.61 -32.56
C GLU A 215 45.38 -28.12 -33.03
N SER A 216 46.11 -27.41 -32.16
CA SER A 216 47.48 -26.97 -32.41
C SER A 216 48.41 -28.14 -32.79
N ARG A 217 48.16 -29.35 -32.26
CA ARG A 217 48.95 -30.56 -32.59
C ARG A 217 48.67 -31.12 -33.98
N VAL A 218 47.47 -30.88 -34.51
CA VAL A 218 47.10 -31.21 -35.88
C VAL A 218 47.70 -30.20 -36.85
N ILE A 219 47.64 -28.90 -36.51
CA ILE A 219 48.23 -27.81 -37.31
C ILE A 219 49.73 -28.02 -37.50
N VAL A 220 50.48 -28.38 -36.46
CA VAL A 220 51.93 -28.63 -36.58
C VAL A 220 52.27 -30.01 -37.16
N GLY A 221 51.28 -30.77 -37.65
CA GLY A 221 51.47 -32.07 -38.31
C GLY A 221 51.88 -33.22 -37.38
N ALA A 222 51.76 -33.05 -36.06
CA ALA A 222 52.25 -34.02 -35.09
C ALA A 222 51.24 -35.14 -34.78
N HIS A 223 49.95 -34.91 -34.96
CA HIS A 223 48.87 -35.84 -34.60
C HIS A 223 47.72 -35.74 -35.59
N PHE A 224 46.99 -36.85 -35.75
CA PHE A 224 45.68 -36.84 -36.42
C PHE A 224 44.62 -36.23 -35.51
N ALA A 225 43.52 -35.75 -36.09
CA ALA A 225 42.41 -35.17 -35.33
C ALA A 225 41.82 -36.17 -34.32
N THR A 226 41.60 -37.42 -34.72
CA THR A 226 41.10 -38.45 -33.79
C THR A 226 42.06 -38.77 -32.63
N ASP A 227 43.38 -38.57 -32.79
CA ASP A 227 44.34 -38.75 -31.69
C ASP A 227 44.09 -37.75 -30.55
N THR A 228 43.69 -36.52 -30.90
CA THR A 228 43.41 -35.44 -29.96
C THR A 228 42.03 -35.60 -29.32
N ILE A 229 41.04 -36.08 -30.07
CA ILE A 229 39.70 -36.42 -29.56
C ILE A 229 39.80 -37.59 -28.58
N ALA A 230 40.62 -38.60 -28.85
CA ALA A 230 40.88 -39.69 -27.91
C ALA A 230 41.48 -39.19 -26.58
N SER A 231 42.39 -38.21 -26.62
CA SER A 231 42.90 -37.57 -25.40
C SER A 231 41.81 -36.83 -24.62
N ARG A 232 40.89 -36.15 -25.31
CA ARG A 232 39.71 -35.52 -24.69
C ARG A 232 38.86 -36.58 -23.98
N ILE A 233 38.50 -37.64 -24.69
CA ILE A 233 37.69 -38.76 -24.17
C ILE A 233 38.29 -39.32 -22.88
N GLY A 234 39.58 -39.69 -22.91
CA GLY A 234 40.26 -40.25 -21.75
C GLY A 234 40.28 -39.29 -20.55
N ASN A 235 40.53 -37.99 -20.78
CA ASN A 235 40.55 -37.01 -19.69
C ASN A 235 39.16 -36.72 -19.14
N TYR A 236 38.12 -36.66 -19.98
CA TYR A 236 36.74 -36.50 -19.53
C TYR A 236 36.31 -37.70 -18.68
N TYR A 237 36.59 -38.92 -19.14
CA TYR A 237 36.29 -40.12 -18.35
C TYR A 237 36.98 -40.07 -16.98
N LEU A 238 38.29 -39.84 -16.94
CA LEU A 238 39.06 -39.83 -15.68
C LEU A 238 38.61 -38.72 -14.72
N LEU A 239 38.37 -37.51 -15.22
CA LEU A 239 37.82 -36.41 -14.41
C LEU A 239 36.46 -36.80 -13.83
N SER A 240 35.62 -37.42 -14.64
CA SER A 240 34.31 -37.89 -14.21
C SER A 240 34.40 -38.95 -13.12
N GLN A 241 35.33 -39.91 -13.23
CA GLN A 241 35.55 -40.92 -12.19
C GLN A 241 36.06 -40.30 -10.89
N ILE A 242 36.98 -39.34 -10.96
CA ILE A 242 37.51 -38.63 -9.78
C ILE A 242 36.40 -37.88 -9.04
N LEU A 243 35.48 -37.24 -9.76
CA LEU A 243 34.38 -36.45 -9.20
C LEU A 243 33.12 -37.28 -8.86
N ALA A 244 33.11 -38.57 -9.17
CA ALA A 244 31.97 -39.44 -8.91
C ALA A 244 31.84 -39.78 -7.41
N ASP A 245 32.96 -39.92 -6.70
CA ASP A 245 33.01 -40.22 -5.27
C ASP A 245 32.88 -38.96 -4.41
N ASP A 246 32.01 -39.01 -3.39
CA ASP A 246 31.66 -37.85 -2.56
C ASP A 246 32.81 -37.40 -1.67
N ASP A 247 33.57 -38.34 -1.08
CA ASP A 247 34.68 -38.03 -0.19
C ASP A 247 35.89 -37.49 -0.97
N THR A 248 36.15 -38.06 -2.13
CA THR A 248 37.14 -37.56 -3.07
C THR A 248 36.77 -36.13 -3.48
N THR A 249 35.53 -35.91 -3.95
CA THR A 249 35.06 -34.58 -4.35
C THR A 249 35.14 -33.57 -3.21
N ARG A 250 34.77 -33.95 -1.99
CA ARG A 250 34.86 -33.09 -0.79
C ARG A 250 36.30 -32.63 -0.54
N THR A 251 37.27 -33.53 -0.66
CA THR A 251 38.70 -33.19 -0.55
C THR A 251 39.11 -32.18 -1.62
N PHE A 252 38.70 -32.39 -2.88
CA PHE A 252 38.98 -31.44 -3.97
C PHE A 252 38.35 -30.07 -3.72
N VAL A 253 37.11 -30.02 -3.22
CA VAL A 253 36.41 -28.77 -2.89
C VAL A 253 37.09 -28.00 -1.78
N GLU A 254 37.53 -28.66 -0.71
CA GLU A 254 38.24 -27.98 0.39
C GLU A 254 39.59 -27.40 -0.06
N LEU A 255 40.37 -28.18 -0.82
CA LEU A 255 41.60 -27.67 -1.43
C LEU A 255 41.33 -26.51 -2.40
N ALA A 256 40.24 -26.58 -3.18
CA ALA A 256 39.84 -25.49 -4.06
C ALA A 256 39.45 -24.21 -3.29
N LYS A 257 38.73 -24.35 -2.18
CA LYS A 257 38.39 -23.21 -1.29
C LYS A 257 39.66 -22.53 -0.77
N GLU A 258 40.65 -23.29 -0.29
CA GLU A 258 41.91 -22.74 0.20
C GLU A 258 42.68 -21.99 -0.90
N VAL A 259 42.79 -22.59 -2.09
CA VAL A 259 43.41 -21.94 -3.25
C VAL A 259 42.69 -20.65 -3.61
N ARG A 260 41.36 -20.66 -3.67
CA ARG A 260 40.55 -19.48 -4.00
C ARG A 260 40.69 -18.37 -2.95
N GLN A 261 40.75 -18.72 -1.66
CA GLN A 261 40.99 -17.75 -0.58
C GLN A 261 42.36 -17.09 -0.72
N ASN A 262 43.41 -17.87 -1.03
CA ASN A 262 44.74 -17.33 -1.23
C ASN A 262 44.82 -16.47 -2.51
N VAL A 263 44.18 -16.89 -3.60
CA VAL A 263 44.08 -16.07 -4.83
C VAL A 263 43.34 -14.76 -4.55
N ALA A 264 42.23 -14.79 -3.82
CA ALA A 264 41.47 -13.60 -3.45
C ALA A 264 42.29 -12.61 -2.61
N SER A 265 43.13 -13.11 -1.69
CA SER A 265 44.02 -12.26 -0.88
C SER A 265 45.09 -11.57 -1.74
N GLN A 266 45.65 -12.26 -2.74
CA GLN A 266 46.57 -11.69 -3.72
C GLN A 266 45.91 -10.59 -4.56
N CYS A 267 44.60 -10.68 -4.82
CA CYS A 267 43.81 -9.64 -5.50
C CYS A 267 43.25 -8.54 -4.57
N LYS A 268 43.63 -8.51 -3.28
CA LYS A 268 43.12 -7.55 -2.28
C LYS A 268 41.58 -7.54 -2.17
N ASN A 269 40.96 -8.73 -2.22
CA ASN A 269 39.50 -8.90 -2.17
C ASN A 269 38.73 -8.22 -3.33
N GLN A 270 39.40 -7.89 -4.43
CA GLN A 270 38.74 -7.51 -5.68
C GLN A 270 38.42 -8.76 -6.52
N HIS A 271 37.51 -8.62 -7.50
CA HIS A 271 37.23 -9.70 -8.43
C HIS A 271 38.50 -10.07 -9.24
N CYS A 272 39.07 -11.24 -8.96
CA CYS A 272 40.26 -11.75 -9.63
C CYS A 272 39.98 -12.26 -11.03
N LEU A 273 38.81 -12.86 -11.22
CA LEU A 273 38.47 -13.54 -12.46
C LEU A 273 38.10 -12.52 -13.53
N THR A 274 38.50 -12.80 -14.77
CA THR A 274 38.09 -12.04 -15.95
C THR A 274 36.58 -12.17 -16.16
N THR A 275 35.99 -11.26 -16.94
CA THR A 275 34.63 -11.47 -17.47
C THR A 275 34.66 -12.63 -18.46
N SER A 276 33.68 -13.54 -18.39
CA SER A 276 33.61 -14.65 -19.35
C SER A 276 33.35 -14.16 -20.75
N THR A 277 34.09 -14.71 -21.72
CA THR A 277 33.93 -14.41 -23.15
C THR A 277 33.10 -15.50 -23.83
N THR A 278 32.28 -15.11 -24.79
CA THR A 278 31.50 -16.05 -25.60
C THR A 278 32.44 -16.86 -26.49
N ILE A 279 32.36 -18.18 -26.42
CA ILE A 279 33.06 -19.08 -27.34
C ILE A 279 32.29 -19.09 -28.65
N THR A 280 32.88 -18.54 -29.71
CA THR A 280 32.18 -18.34 -31.00
C THR A 280 32.34 -19.50 -31.97
N ASN A 281 33.30 -20.40 -31.78
CA ASN A 281 33.53 -21.54 -32.67
C ASN A 281 33.39 -22.88 -31.93
N ASP A 282 32.17 -23.42 -31.93
CA ASP A 282 31.84 -24.73 -31.36
C ASP A 282 32.37 -25.89 -32.22
N GLU A 283 32.66 -25.64 -33.50
CA GLU A 283 33.00 -26.68 -34.48
C GLU A 283 34.42 -27.21 -34.33
N THR A 284 35.30 -26.47 -33.65
CA THR A 284 36.68 -26.86 -33.36
C THR A 284 36.76 -28.21 -32.65
N GLY A 285 35.76 -28.54 -31.82
CA GLY A 285 35.71 -29.81 -31.08
C GLY A 285 35.56 -31.05 -31.96
N TYR A 286 35.17 -30.89 -33.23
CA TYR A 286 35.08 -31.97 -34.22
C TYR A 286 35.72 -31.56 -35.56
N TYR A 287 36.61 -30.56 -35.55
CA TYR A 287 37.35 -30.09 -36.71
C TYR A 287 36.45 -29.66 -37.88
N ALA A 288 35.27 -29.09 -37.57
CA ALA A 288 34.25 -28.70 -38.54
C ALA A 288 33.89 -29.79 -39.57
N THR A 289 34.08 -31.06 -39.19
CA THR A 289 33.92 -32.21 -40.08
C THR A 289 32.74 -33.06 -39.62
N LYS A 290 31.65 -33.03 -40.39
CA LYS A 290 30.44 -33.83 -40.19
C LYS A 290 29.80 -34.18 -41.53
N ASP A 291 28.97 -35.20 -41.54
CA ASP A 291 28.17 -35.52 -42.72
C ASP A 291 27.17 -34.39 -43.04
N PRO A 292 26.82 -34.18 -44.33
CA PRO A 292 25.89 -33.13 -44.73
C PRO A 292 24.47 -33.36 -44.24
N GLU A 293 24.09 -34.61 -44.01
CA GLU A 293 22.78 -34.98 -43.46
C GLU A 293 22.66 -34.58 -41.98
N PRO A 294 21.47 -34.17 -41.51
CA PRO A 294 21.27 -33.86 -40.11
C PRO A 294 21.30 -35.12 -39.24
N ALA A 295 22.15 -35.13 -38.19
CA ALA A 295 22.12 -36.17 -37.17
C ALA A 295 20.90 -36.00 -36.23
N PRO A 296 20.32 -37.11 -35.72
CA PRO A 296 19.34 -37.04 -34.65
C PRO A 296 19.99 -36.42 -33.40
N ARG A 297 19.18 -35.71 -32.61
CA ARG A 297 19.62 -35.14 -31.33
C ARG A 297 19.94 -36.28 -30.35
N ILE A 298 21.09 -36.18 -29.68
CA ILE A 298 21.51 -37.12 -28.63
C ILE A 298 20.54 -37.02 -27.46
N THR A 299 20.09 -38.15 -26.93
CA THR A 299 19.21 -38.22 -25.76
C THR A 299 20.00 -38.51 -24.48
N PRO A 300 19.45 -38.20 -23.28
CA PRO A 300 20.15 -38.47 -22.02
C PRO A 300 20.64 -39.92 -21.86
N ASN A 301 19.87 -40.90 -22.35
CA ASN A 301 20.21 -42.32 -22.27
C ASN A 301 21.39 -42.73 -23.16
N GLU A 302 21.73 -41.93 -24.18
CA GLU A 302 22.88 -42.17 -25.07
C GLU A 302 24.19 -41.57 -24.49
N ILE A 303 24.11 -40.76 -23.42
CA ILE A 303 25.29 -40.24 -22.73
C ILE A 303 25.71 -41.21 -21.61
N PRO A 304 27.00 -41.53 -21.43
CA PRO A 304 27.45 -42.38 -20.34
C PRO A 304 26.95 -41.87 -18.99
N THR A 305 26.30 -42.73 -18.19
CA THR A 305 25.70 -42.32 -16.91
C THR A 305 26.70 -41.66 -15.99
N SER A 306 27.94 -42.16 -15.92
CA SER A 306 29.00 -41.60 -15.06
C SER A 306 29.41 -40.18 -15.46
N ALA A 307 29.22 -39.78 -16.73
CA ALA A 307 29.63 -38.48 -17.27
C ALA A 307 28.95 -37.28 -16.56
N ASN A 308 27.82 -37.49 -15.88
CA ASN A 308 27.14 -36.44 -15.10
C ASN A 308 28.08 -35.75 -14.08
N ALA A 309 29.10 -36.47 -13.59
CA ALA A 309 30.05 -35.94 -12.61
C ALA A 309 30.94 -34.82 -13.18
N LEU A 310 31.12 -34.73 -14.50
CA LEU A 310 31.84 -33.63 -15.16
C LEU A 310 31.25 -32.26 -14.86
N LEU A 311 29.94 -32.18 -14.62
CA LEU A 311 29.23 -30.93 -14.34
C LEU A 311 28.93 -30.76 -12.85
N ARG A 312 29.43 -31.65 -11.97
CA ARG A 312 29.08 -31.68 -10.55
C ARG A 312 29.35 -30.38 -9.82
N LEU A 313 30.51 -29.77 -10.07
CA LEU A 313 30.92 -28.52 -9.41
C LEU A 313 30.38 -27.26 -10.10
N ARG A 314 29.96 -27.36 -11.37
CA ARG A 314 29.36 -26.27 -12.14
C ARG A 314 27.87 -26.11 -11.86
N PHE A 315 27.16 -27.22 -11.68
CA PHE A 315 25.73 -27.26 -11.40
C PHE A 315 25.46 -28.11 -10.15
N ALA A 316 26.10 -27.75 -9.04
CA ALA A 316 26.01 -28.49 -7.78
C ALA A 316 24.58 -28.57 -7.22
N TYR A 317 23.70 -27.65 -7.63
CA TYR A 317 22.28 -27.63 -7.26
C TYR A 317 21.39 -28.53 -8.16
N LEU A 318 21.93 -29.16 -9.20
CA LEU A 318 21.20 -30.05 -10.12
C LEU A 318 21.45 -31.53 -9.84
N THR A 319 20.43 -32.37 -10.10
CA THR A 319 20.56 -33.83 -9.96
C THR A 319 21.51 -34.43 -11.02
N LYS A 320 21.87 -35.71 -10.84
CA LYS A 320 22.73 -36.44 -11.78
C LYS A 320 22.08 -36.52 -13.17
N GLU A 321 20.78 -36.78 -13.21
CA GLU A 321 19.98 -36.93 -14.43
C GLU A 321 19.87 -35.59 -15.18
N GLN A 322 19.74 -34.48 -14.45
CA GLN A 322 19.70 -33.15 -15.05
C GLN A 322 21.05 -32.74 -15.65
N ARG A 323 22.15 -33.04 -14.95
CA ARG A 323 23.51 -32.85 -15.49
C ARG A 323 23.75 -33.71 -16.73
N GLN A 324 23.30 -34.96 -16.73
CA GLN A 324 23.33 -35.83 -17.91
C GLN A 324 22.49 -35.27 -19.07
N SER A 325 21.31 -34.72 -18.77
CA SER A 325 20.46 -34.05 -19.77
C SER A 325 21.12 -32.82 -20.38
N ILE A 326 21.88 -32.04 -19.60
CA ILE A 326 22.66 -30.91 -20.13
C ILE A 326 23.70 -31.43 -21.11
N LEU A 327 24.49 -32.43 -20.72
CA LEU A 327 25.51 -33.06 -21.58
C LEU A 327 24.93 -33.59 -22.89
N ALA A 328 23.75 -34.22 -22.85
CA ALA A 328 23.05 -34.70 -24.05
C ALA A 328 22.59 -33.55 -24.94
N SER A 329 22.01 -32.50 -24.35
CA SER A 329 21.52 -31.35 -25.11
C SER A 329 22.63 -30.59 -25.82
N THR A 330 23.82 -30.53 -25.23
CA THR A 330 24.96 -29.78 -25.77
C THR A 330 25.92 -30.61 -26.61
N ALA A 331 25.70 -31.92 -26.71
CA ALA A 331 26.59 -32.86 -27.40
C ALA A 331 26.89 -32.47 -28.86
N TYR A 332 28.09 -32.81 -29.33
CA TYR A 332 28.42 -32.76 -30.75
C TYR A 332 27.53 -33.71 -31.55
N PRO A 333 27.25 -33.42 -32.84
CA PRO A 333 26.48 -34.32 -33.69
C PRO A 333 27.10 -35.72 -33.75
N SER A 334 26.29 -36.77 -33.70
CA SER A 334 26.78 -38.16 -33.78
C SER A 334 27.45 -38.50 -35.10
N ASN A 335 27.09 -37.81 -36.18
CA ASN A 335 27.70 -37.93 -37.50
C ASN A 335 28.88 -36.97 -37.73
N SER A 336 29.39 -36.33 -36.67
CA SER A 336 30.61 -35.54 -36.73
C SER A 336 31.84 -36.41 -36.45
N LEU A 337 33.04 -35.88 -36.71
CA LEU A 337 34.28 -36.55 -36.33
C LEU A 337 34.36 -36.80 -34.82
N ALA A 338 33.67 -36.04 -33.96
CA ALA A 338 33.59 -36.33 -32.54
C ALA A 338 32.79 -37.62 -32.23
N GLY A 339 31.88 -37.99 -33.12
CA GLY A 339 31.05 -39.20 -33.02
C GLY A 339 31.56 -40.40 -33.81
N TRP A 340 32.78 -40.36 -34.35
CA TRP A 340 33.33 -41.45 -35.17
C TRP A 340 33.34 -42.84 -34.51
N ALA A 341 33.36 -42.85 -33.18
CA ALA A 341 33.38 -44.04 -32.33
C ALA A 341 32.05 -44.25 -31.59
N ALA A 342 31.06 -43.36 -31.79
CA ALA A 342 29.81 -43.38 -31.07
C ALA A 342 28.99 -44.63 -31.44
N ASN A 343 28.33 -45.21 -30.45
CA ASN A 343 27.42 -46.33 -30.61
C ASN A 343 26.12 -46.02 -29.87
N LYS A 344 24.99 -46.14 -30.59
CA LYS A 344 23.68 -45.84 -30.03
C LYS A 344 23.24 -46.82 -28.94
N ASP A 345 23.67 -48.08 -29.07
CA ASP A 345 23.32 -49.17 -28.16
C ASP A 345 24.35 -49.33 -27.02
N ASP A 346 25.45 -48.57 -27.06
CA ASP A 346 26.48 -48.54 -26.03
C ASP A 346 26.83 -47.10 -25.64
N PRO A 347 26.16 -46.54 -24.61
CA PRO A 347 26.44 -45.20 -24.12
C PRO A 347 27.90 -44.98 -23.70
N ASN A 348 28.63 -46.04 -23.30
CA ASN A 348 30.03 -45.89 -22.92
C ASN A 348 30.95 -45.62 -24.12
N ALA A 349 30.50 -45.84 -25.36
CA ALA A 349 31.23 -45.42 -26.56
C ALA A 349 31.07 -43.92 -26.89
N ASN A 350 30.14 -43.23 -26.22
CA ASN A 350 29.69 -41.88 -26.62
C ASN A 350 30.41 -40.71 -25.92
N TRP A 351 31.50 -40.97 -25.19
CA TRP A 351 32.31 -39.90 -24.57
C TRP A 351 32.84 -38.87 -25.57
N GLY A 352 33.07 -39.26 -26.81
CA GLY A 352 33.55 -38.38 -27.88
C GLY A 352 32.59 -37.22 -28.19
N LEU A 353 31.29 -37.46 -28.01
CA LEU A 353 30.21 -36.52 -28.27
C LEU A 353 30.10 -35.41 -27.21
N ILE A 354 30.70 -35.59 -26.03
CA ILE A 354 30.57 -34.63 -24.94
C ILE A 354 31.25 -33.30 -25.31
N ASN A 355 30.48 -32.23 -25.20
CA ASN A 355 30.92 -30.85 -25.43
C ASN A 355 30.84 -30.06 -24.12
N LEU A 356 31.89 -30.13 -23.30
CA LEU A 356 31.94 -29.40 -22.04
C LEU A 356 31.94 -27.88 -22.20
N PRO A 357 32.67 -27.27 -23.17
CA PRO A 357 32.63 -25.83 -23.37
C PRO A 357 31.19 -25.30 -23.46
N LYS A 358 30.35 -25.95 -24.26
CA LYS A 358 28.94 -25.59 -24.40
C LYS A 358 28.09 -25.99 -23.19
N ALA A 359 28.33 -27.15 -22.58
CA ALA A 359 27.59 -27.63 -21.42
C ALA A 359 27.71 -26.71 -20.19
N TYR A 360 28.88 -26.09 -19.99
CA TYR A 360 29.11 -25.13 -18.90
C TYR A 360 28.26 -23.85 -19.01
N ASN A 361 27.71 -23.56 -20.21
CA ASN A 361 26.79 -22.44 -20.46
C ASN A 361 25.32 -22.80 -20.21
N GLY A 362 25.01 -24.01 -19.73
CA GLY A 362 23.65 -24.48 -19.46
C GLY A 362 23.10 -25.42 -20.54
N PRO A 363 21.85 -25.88 -20.41
CA PRO A 363 21.20 -26.72 -21.43
C PRO A 363 20.96 -25.96 -22.73
N THR A 364 20.80 -26.67 -23.86
CA THR A 364 20.25 -26.10 -25.11
C THR A 364 18.87 -26.69 -25.45
N TYR A 365 18.45 -27.73 -24.72
CA TYR A 365 17.23 -28.47 -24.99
C TYR A 365 16.64 -29.10 -23.73
N PHE A 366 15.33 -28.93 -23.53
CA PHE A 366 14.57 -29.60 -22.47
C PHE A 366 13.78 -30.78 -23.04
N TYR A 367 14.29 -31.99 -22.83
CA TYR A 367 13.60 -33.24 -23.22
C TYR A 367 12.30 -33.47 -22.42
N ASN A 368 12.31 -33.06 -21.14
CA ASN A 368 11.20 -33.14 -20.19
C ASN A 368 11.14 -31.85 -19.37
N HIS A 369 10.16 -31.72 -18.48
CA HIS A 369 10.16 -30.62 -17.50
C HIS A 369 11.47 -30.60 -16.71
N PHE A 370 12.10 -29.42 -16.61
CA PHE A 370 13.40 -29.22 -15.99
C PHE A 370 13.23 -28.44 -14.68
N ILE A 371 13.46 -29.08 -13.54
CA ILE A 371 13.24 -28.46 -12.21
C ILE A 371 14.56 -27.86 -11.70
N VAL A 372 14.66 -26.54 -11.66
CA VAL A 372 15.81 -25.86 -11.06
C VAL A 372 15.51 -25.55 -9.60
N ASN A 373 16.10 -26.32 -8.68
CA ASN A 373 16.07 -26.02 -7.25
C ASN A 373 17.39 -25.37 -6.82
N GLN A 374 17.48 -24.04 -6.94
CA GLN A 374 18.69 -23.30 -6.61
C GLN A 374 18.88 -23.16 -5.10
N ILE A 375 19.70 -24.07 -4.56
CA ILE A 375 20.14 -24.12 -3.16
C ILE A 375 21.67 -24.24 -3.13
N THR A 376 22.29 -23.61 -2.13
CA THR A 376 23.72 -23.82 -1.86
C THR A 376 23.92 -25.11 -1.07
N ASN A 377 24.96 -25.86 -1.41
CA ASN A 377 25.38 -27.06 -0.69
C ASN A 377 26.90 -27.10 -0.59
N GLU A 378 27.44 -28.12 0.07
CA GLU A 378 28.88 -28.21 0.33
C GLU A 378 29.76 -28.26 -0.94
N PHE A 379 29.21 -28.70 -2.07
CA PHE A 379 29.90 -28.76 -3.36
C PHE A 379 29.72 -27.47 -4.19
N ASP A 380 28.85 -26.55 -3.77
CA ASP A 380 28.57 -25.26 -4.42
C ASP A 380 29.42 -24.12 -3.84
N PHE A 381 30.74 -24.30 -3.79
CA PHE A 381 31.67 -23.29 -3.26
C PHE A 381 31.88 -22.07 -4.19
N ALA A 382 31.29 -22.12 -5.39
CA ALA A 382 31.23 -21.03 -6.36
C ALA A 382 29.87 -20.29 -6.36
N GLU A 383 28.97 -20.67 -5.45
CA GLU A 383 27.69 -19.98 -5.18
C GLU A 383 26.70 -19.92 -6.35
N PHE A 384 26.72 -20.90 -7.26
CA PHE A 384 25.76 -20.98 -8.38
C PHE A 384 24.31 -21.22 -7.90
N GLY A 385 24.15 -21.81 -6.72
CA GLY A 385 22.87 -21.95 -6.02
C GLY A 385 22.29 -20.60 -5.58
N GLN A 386 23.10 -19.54 -5.48
CA GLN A 386 22.63 -18.17 -5.22
C GLN A 386 22.36 -17.40 -6.51
N LEU A 387 23.28 -17.47 -7.48
CA LEU A 387 23.17 -16.81 -8.78
C LEU A 387 23.83 -17.66 -9.86
N ASP A 388 23.07 -18.00 -10.91
CA ASP A 388 23.59 -18.69 -12.08
C ASP A 388 23.03 -18.09 -13.37
N GLU A 389 23.81 -18.16 -14.44
CA GLU A 389 23.42 -17.72 -15.77
C GLU A 389 23.56 -18.87 -16.77
N TRP A 390 22.47 -19.14 -17.48
CA TRP A 390 22.44 -20.02 -18.64
C TRP A 390 22.41 -19.17 -19.91
N LYS A 391 23.47 -19.31 -20.70
CA LYS A 391 23.78 -18.47 -21.86
C LYS A 391 23.38 -19.09 -23.19
N ASN A 392 23.12 -20.39 -23.20
CA ASN A 392 22.69 -21.08 -24.41
C ASN A 392 21.24 -20.73 -24.76
N ASP A 393 20.93 -20.75 -26.07
CA ASP A 393 19.56 -20.76 -26.56
C ASP A 393 18.90 -22.10 -26.20
N ILE A 394 17.79 -22.06 -25.48
CA ILE A 394 17.11 -23.26 -25.00
C ILE A 394 15.85 -23.52 -25.81
N SER A 395 15.66 -24.74 -26.30
CA SER A 395 14.44 -25.17 -26.98
C SER A 395 13.83 -26.45 -26.39
N GLY A 396 12.66 -26.87 -26.86
CA GLY A 396 12.12 -28.21 -26.58
C GLY A 396 10.77 -28.24 -25.85
N PRO A 397 10.19 -29.44 -25.70
CA PRO A 397 8.83 -29.61 -25.19
C PRO A 397 8.70 -29.46 -23.66
N GLY A 398 9.81 -29.40 -22.93
CA GLY A 398 9.82 -29.26 -21.48
C GLY A 398 9.56 -27.83 -20.98
N LYS A 399 8.93 -27.71 -19.81
CA LYS A 399 8.88 -26.46 -19.03
C LYS A 399 10.10 -26.31 -18.14
N LEU A 400 10.48 -25.09 -17.82
CA LEU A 400 11.40 -24.77 -16.73
C LEU A 400 10.60 -24.50 -15.45
N ILE A 401 10.85 -25.27 -14.38
CA ILE A 401 10.21 -25.08 -13.07
C ILE A 401 11.27 -24.52 -12.11
N LYS A 402 11.15 -23.24 -11.76
CA LYS A 402 12.09 -22.53 -10.90
C LYS A 402 11.66 -22.60 -9.43
N GLN A 403 12.53 -23.17 -8.60
CA GLN A 403 12.40 -23.34 -7.15
C GLN A 403 13.71 -22.94 -6.45
N GLY A 404 13.69 -22.90 -5.11
CA GLY A 404 14.82 -22.43 -4.32
C GLY A 404 15.00 -20.91 -4.38
N ASN A 405 15.71 -20.36 -3.39
CA ASN A 405 15.78 -18.92 -3.16
C ASN A 405 16.72 -18.18 -4.12
N GLY A 406 17.58 -18.89 -4.85
CA GLY A 406 18.54 -18.29 -5.78
C GLY A 406 17.93 -17.64 -7.02
N THR A 407 18.79 -16.98 -7.79
CA THR A 407 18.48 -16.29 -9.04
C THR A 407 19.04 -17.07 -10.23
N LEU A 408 18.18 -17.40 -11.19
CA LEU A 408 18.58 -17.96 -12.47
C LEU A 408 18.39 -16.91 -13.56
N ILE A 409 19.44 -16.65 -14.35
CA ILE A 409 19.40 -15.79 -15.52
C ILE A 409 19.35 -16.66 -16.77
N LEU A 410 18.40 -16.42 -17.66
CA LEU A 410 18.40 -16.95 -19.02
C LEU A 410 18.74 -15.81 -19.99
N SER A 411 19.92 -15.87 -20.59
CA SER A 411 20.41 -14.84 -21.50
C SER A 411 20.38 -15.20 -22.98
N GLY A 412 20.13 -16.48 -23.31
CA GLY A 412 19.87 -16.92 -24.68
C GLY A 412 18.46 -16.57 -25.17
N ASN A 413 18.22 -16.86 -26.46
CA ASN A 413 16.93 -16.74 -27.13
C ASN A 413 16.17 -18.08 -27.06
N ASN A 414 15.11 -18.11 -26.26
CA ASN A 414 14.51 -19.35 -25.77
C ASN A 414 13.17 -19.67 -26.43
N HIS A 415 13.02 -20.93 -26.84
CA HIS A 415 11.87 -21.47 -27.56
C HIS A 415 11.42 -22.84 -27.00
N PHE A 416 11.00 -22.87 -25.73
CA PHE A 416 10.55 -24.09 -25.04
C PHE A 416 9.10 -23.96 -24.52
N ALA A 417 8.61 -24.94 -23.76
CA ALA A 417 7.18 -24.99 -23.44
C ALA A 417 6.66 -23.89 -22.50
N GLY A 418 7.50 -23.27 -21.66
CA GLY A 418 7.08 -22.23 -20.71
C GLY A 418 7.75 -22.36 -19.35
N VAL A 419 7.54 -21.36 -18.50
CA VAL A 419 8.16 -21.28 -17.17
C VAL A 419 7.13 -21.35 -16.05
N GLU A 420 7.51 -21.95 -14.93
CA GLU A 420 6.77 -21.92 -13.67
C GLU A 420 7.70 -21.42 -12.55
N VAL A 421 7.47 -20.21 -12.07
CA VAL A 421 8.32 -19.57 -11.06
C VAL A 421 7.69 -19.70 -9.68
N ASN A 422 8.08 -20.75 -8.96
CA ASN A 422 7.50 -21.08 -7.66
C ASN A 422 8.24 -20.40 -6.50
N GLN A 423 9.57 -20.22 -6.59
CA GLN A 423 10.40 -19.57 -5.57
C GLN A 423 11.65 -18.91 -6.18
N GLY A 424 12.24 -17.96 -5.45
CA GLY A 424 13.43 -17.22 -5.86
C GLY A 424 13.17 -16.36 -7.10
N HIS A 425 14.22 -16.13 -7.88
CA HIS A 425 14.18 -15.21 -9.01
C HIS A 425 14.50 -15.92 -10.34
N LEU A 426 13.74 -15.62 -11.37
CA LEU A 426 14.07 -15.92 -12.76
C LEU A 426 14.23 -14.59 -13.49
N LEU A 427 15.38 -14.34 -14.09
CA LEU A 427 15.65 -13.16 -14.91
C LEU A 427 15.74 -13.57 -16.38
N LEU A 428 14.94 -12.92 -17.22
CA LEU A 428 14.96 -13.11 -18.68
C LEU A 428 15.53 -11.87 -19.36
N THR A 429 16.65 -12.04 -20.08
CA THR A 429 17.31 -10.93 -20.79
C THR A 429 17.28 -11.07 -22.32
N GLY A 430 17.15 -12.29 -22.86
CA GLY A 430 16.99 -12.55 -24.29
C GLY A 430 15.54 -12.52 -24.80
N GLU A 431 15.32 -13.03 -26.01
CA GLU A 431 13.98 -13.21 -26.58
C GLU A 431 13.36 -14.54 -26.13
N ASN A 432 12.14 -14.54 -25.59
CA ASN A 432 11.52 -15.74 -25.01
C ASN A 432 10.15 -16.02 -25.62
N HIS A 433 10.06 -17.07 -26.43
CA HIS A 433 8.84 -17.45 -27.14
C HIS A 433 8.39 -18.83 -26.66
N TYR A 434 7.36 -18.88 -25.81
CA TYR A 434 6.98 -20.13 -25.16
C TYR A 434 5.71 -20.74 -25.73
N ALA A 435 5.75 -22.05 -25.99
CA ALA A 435 4.67 -22.76 -26.68
C ALA A 435 3.42 -22.99 -25.82
N LYS A 436 3.51 -22.86 -24.50
CA LYS A 436 2.39 -22.98 -23.55
C LYS A 436 2.44 -21.83 -22.54
N ASN A 437 1.36 -21.67 -21.79
CA ASN A 437 1.23 -20.67 -20.74
C ASN A 437 2.32 -20.83 -19.67
N SER A 438 2.78 -19.68 -19.19
CA SER A 438 3.73 -19.57 -18.07
C SER A 438 3.05 -19.04 -16.82
N SER A 439 3.64 -19.32 -15.65
CA SER A 439 3.04 -18.90 -14.38
C SER A 439 4.09 -18.48 -13.34
N ILE A 440 3.67 -17.60 -12.43
CA ILE A 440 4.46 -17.16 -11.26
C ILE A 440 3.65 -17.50 -10.00
N ASN A 441 4.05 -18.55 -9.28
CA ASN A 441 3.27 -19.12 -8.17
C ASN A 441 3.75 -18.71 -6.78
N GLY A 442 4.87 -17.99 -6.69
CA GLY A 442 5.41 -17.50 -5.41
C GLY A 442 6.78 -16.83 -5.51
N GLY A 443 7.54 -17.06 -6.59
CA GLY A 443 8.80 -16.35 -6.84
C GLY A 443 8.61 -15.05 -7.61
N THR A 444 9.69 -14.55 -8.19
CA THR A 444 9.70 -13.34 -9.01
C THR A 444 10.25 -13.63 -10.39
N LEU A 445 9.53 -13.20 -11.42
CA LEU A 445 10.04 -13.09 -12.79
C LEU A 445 10.50 -11.65 -13.03
N LEU A 446 11.78 -11.45 -13.29
CA LEU A 446 12.34 -10.18 -13.71
C LEU A 446 12.50 -10.20 -15.23
N LEU A 447 12.05 -9.15 -15.90
CA LEU A 447 12.03 -9.09 -17.36
C LEU A 447 12.77 -7.87 -17.89
N GLU A 448 13.93 -8.11 -18.51
CA GLU A 448 14.70 -7.13 -19.28
C GLU A 448 14.54 -7.33 -20.80
N GLY A 449 14.33 -8.57 -21.23
CA GLY A 449 14.10 -8.94 -22.63
C GLY A 449 12.63 -8.97 -23.04
N THR A 450 12.30 -9.81 -24.02
CA THR A 450 10.92 -10.01 -24.49
C THR A 450 10.37 -11.36 -24.03
N LEU A 451 9.07 -11.40 -23.75
CA LEU A 451 8.33 -12.61 -23.41
C LEU A 451 7.04 -12.71 -24.22
N ASN A 452 6.94 -13.73 -25.07
CA ASN A 452 5.77 -14.03 -25.86
C ASN A 452 5.12 -15.33 -25.35
N THR A 453 4.23 -15.17 -24.39
CA THR A 453 3.34 -16.21 -23.86
C THR A 453 2.27 -15.58 -22.96
N LEU A 454 1.13 -16.23 -22.80
CA LEU A 454 0.19 -15.89 -21.74
C LEU A 454 0.86 -16.16 -20.38
N LEU A 455 0.84 -15.15 -19.51
CA LEU A 455 1.48 -15.20 -18.21
C LEU A 455 0.47 -15.00 -17.08
N ASP A 456 0.35 -16.00 -16.21
CA ASP A 456 -0.46 -15.92 -14.98
C ASP A 456 0.43 -15.60 -13.77
N VAL A 457 0.21 -14.44 -13.15
CA VAL A 457 0.89 -14.02 -11.92
C VAL A 457 -0.02 -14.33 -10.74
N ASN A 458 0.28 -15.43 -10.04
CA ASN A 458 -0.52 -15.95 -8.93
C ASN A 458 -0.09 -15.34 -7.59
N LYS A 459 0.75 -15.99 -6.78
CA LYS A 459 1.20 -15.45 -5.48
C LYS A 459 2.60 -14.82 -5.52
N GLY A 460 3.13 -14.62 -6.72
CA GLY A 460 4.46 -14.06 -6.94
C GLY A 460 4.43 -12.70 -7.62
N ALA A 461 5.57 -12.28 -8.14
CA ALA A 461 5.74 -10.97 -8.76
C ALA A 461 6.29 -11.05 -10.18
N LEU A 462 5.69 -10.30 -11.10
CA LEU A 462 6.30 -9.90 -12.36
C LEU A 462 6.91 -8.50 -12.16
N LEU A 463 8.22 -8.38 -12.40
CA LEU A 463 8.94 -7.12 -12.35
C LEU A 463 9.47 -6.75 -13.73
N LEU A 464 8.89 -5.71 -14.33
CA LEU A 464 9.32 -5.17 -15.60
C LEU A 464 10.51 -4.22 -15.43
N ASN A 465 11.61 -4.50 -16.12
CA ASN A 465 12.79 -3.66 -16.14
C ASN A 465 13.16 -3.26 -17.57
N GLY A 466 12.25 -2.54 -18.22
CA GLY A 466 12.36 -2.14 -19.63
C GLY A 466 11.94 -3.22 -20.63
N GLY A 467 11.72 -4.46 -20.18
CA GLY A 467 11.27 -5.57 -21.03
C GLY A 467 9.79 -5.48 -21.46
N SER A 468 9.41 -6.37 -22.37
CA SER A 468 8.05 -6.46 -22.91
C SER A 468 7.43 -7.85 -22.76
N VAL A 469 6.14 -7.89 -22.46
CA VAL A 469 5.31 -9.10 -22.60
C VAL A 469 4.37 -8.90 -23.79
N ASP A 470 4.63 -9.56 -24.91
CA ASP A 470 3.88 -9.38 -26.17
C ASP A 470 2.57 -10.21 -26.20
N SER A 471 2.02 -10.51 -25.02
CA SER A 471 0.87 -11.38 -24.79
C SER A 471 0.05 -10.89 -23.58
N GLN A 472 -1.02 -11.61 -23.24
CA GLN A 472 -1.85 -11.27 -22.09
C GLN A 472 -1.15 -11.63 -20.77
N VAL A 473 -1.15 -10.70 -19.82
CA VAL A 473 -0.74 -10.90 -18.42
C VAL A 473 -1.97 -10.85 -17.52
N ASN A 474 -2.17 -11.90 -16.73
CA ASN A 474 -3.22 -11.99 -15.72
C ASN A 474 -2.61 -11.83 -14.32
N ILE A 475 -3.05 -10.82 -13.57
CA ILE A 475 -2.65 -10.63 -12.18
C ILE A 475 -3.75 -11.18 -11.27
N ASN A 476 -3.50 -12.37 -10.73
CA ASN A 476 -4.44 -13.11 -9.89
C ASN A 476 -4.25 -12.74 -8.41
N ASN A 477 -4.97 -13.43 -7.51
CA ASN A 477 -4.96 -13.15 -6.09
C ASN A 477 -3.55 -13.22 -5.47
N LYS A 478 -3.10 -12.10 -4.87
CA LYS A 478 -1.74 -11.85 -4.33
C LYS A 478 -0.64 -11.73 -5.38
N GLY A 479 -1.02 -11.61 -6.65
CA GLY A 479 -0.09 -11.41 -7.75
C GLY A 479 0.30 -9.95 -7.82
N ILE A 480 1.58 -9.69 -8.11
CA ILE A 480 2.09 -8.33 -8.17
C ILE A 480 2.69 -8.09 -9.55
N LEU A 481 2.25 -7.04 -10.23
CA LEU A 481 2.94 -6.46 -11.36
C LEU A 481 3.57 -5.14 -10.91
N SER A 482 4.88 -4.99 -11.14
CA SER A 482 5.58 -3.74 -10.86
C SER A 482 6.68 -3.45 -11.87
N GLY A 483 7.31 -2.28 -11.77
CA GLY A 483 8.39 -1.85 -12.64
C GLY A 483 7.92 -1.05 -13.87
N LYS A 484 8.82 -0.85 -14.82
CA LYS A 484 8.60 -0.05 -16.04
C LYS A 484 8.76 -0.96 -17.24
N GLY A 485 7.83 -0.94 -18.18
CA GLY A 485 7.90 -1.78 -19.35
C GLY A 485 6.60 -1.78 -20.16
N LYS A 486 6.46 -2.83 -20.98
CA LYS A 486 5.38 -2.94 -21.96
C LYS A 486 4.65 -4.27 -21.81
N ILE A 487 3.33 -4.26 -21.91
CA ILE A 487 2.49 -5.46 -21.93
C ILE A 487 1.51 -5.32 -23.09
N ASN A 488 1.21 -6.39 -23.80
CA ASN A 488 0.19 -6.33 -24.85
C ASN A 488 -1.21 -6.12 -24.25
N LYS A 489 -1.64 -7.04 -23.36
CA LYS A 489 -2.93 -6.95 -22.67
C LYS A 489 -2.79 -7.26 -21.19
N LEU A 490 -3.45 -6.46 -20.33
CA LEU A 490 -3.39 -6.62 -18.87
C LEU A 490 -4.79 -6.89 -18.31
N ALA A 491 -4.94 -7.93 -17.50
CA ALA A 491 -6.13 -8.20 -16.72
C ALA A 491 -5.78 -8.36 -15.23
N VAL A 492 -6.42 -7.58 -14.37
CA VAL A 492 -6.22 -7.59 -12.92
C VAL A 492 -7.48 -8.16 -12.27
N TYR A 493 -7.31 -9.25 -11.53
CA TYR A 493 -8.38 -9.96 -10.83
C TYR A 493 -8.38 -9.65 -9.34
N SER A 494 -9.39 -10.16 -8.62
CA SER A 494 -9.54 -9.95 -7.18
C SER A 494 -8.28 -10.33 -6.40
N GLY A 495 -7.75 -9.38 -5.63
CA GLY A 495 -6.53 -9.51 -4.83
C GLY A 495 -5.23 -9.34 -5.63
N GLY A 496 -5.29 -9.12 -6.95
CA GLY A 496 -4.14 -8.76 -7.76
C GLY A 496 -3.75 -7.30 -7.58
N ILE A 497 -2.46 -6.99 -7.71
CA ILE A 497 -1.87 -5.68 -7.48
C ILE A 497 -1.06 -5.25 -8.69
N VAL A 498 -1.29 -4.04 -9.19
CA VAL A 498 -0.45 -3.37 -10.18
C VAL A 498 0.13 -2.11 -9.57
N SER A 499 1.45 -1.97 -9.60
CA SER A 499 2.20 -0.83 -9.04
C SER A 499 3.30 -0.42 -10.02
N PRO A 500 3.01 0.45 -11.00
CA PRO A 500 4.01 0.93 -11.95
C PRO A 500 5.28 1.43 -11.25
N GLY A 501 6.44 1.25 -11.88
CA GLY A 501 7.69 1.81 -11.40
C GLY A 501 8.38 1.09 -10.24
N HIS A 502 9.33 1.82 -9.64
CA HIS A 502 10.15 1.51 -8.48
C HIS A 502 10.46 2.86 -7.78
N SER A 503 9.43 3.59 -7.32
CA SER A 503 9.20 5.04 -7.51
C SER A 503 8.48 5.34 -8.84
N ILE A 504 7.89 6.52 -8.95
CA ILE A 504 7.03 6.99 -10.02
C ILE A 504 7.49 6.48 -11.40
N GLY A 505 6.59 5.74 -12.05
CA GLY A 505 6.85 5.01 -13.27
C GLY A 505 5.64 4.83 -14.17
N THR A 506 5.91 4.27 -15.34
CA THR A 506 4.88 4.04 -16.36
C THR A 506 4.94 2.62 -16.88
N ILE A 507 3.78 1.98 -16.94
CA ILE A 507 3.57 0.72 -17.66
C ILE A 507 2.72 1.03 -18.89
N ASN A 508 3.22 0.62 -20.07
CA ASN A 508 2.53 0.79 -21.34
C ASN A 508 1.79 -0.49 -21.70
N ILE A 509 0.53 -0.35 -22.12
CA ILE A 509 -0.36 -1.43 -22.54
C ILE A 509 -0.72 -1.20 -24.02
N ASP A 510 -0.38 -2.12 -24.92
CA ASP A 510 -0.62 -1.91 -26.36
C ASP A 510 -2.08 -2.05 -26.76
N ASP A 511 -2.79 -2.97 -26.13
CA ASP A 511 -4.20 -3.20 -26.35
C ASP A 511 -4.96 -2.77 -25.09
N THR A 512 -5.54 -3.70 -24.36
CA THR A 512 -6.56 -3.39 -23.37
C THR A 512 -6.03 -3.61 -21.94
N VAL A 513 -6.38 -2.70 -21.04
CA VAL A 513 -6.25 -2.90 -19.58
C VAL A 513 -7.61 -3.15 -18.95
N ILE A 514 -7.73 -4.20 -18.16
CA ILE A 514 -8.95 -4.61 -17.46
C ILE A 514 -8.69 -4.66 -15.97
N PHE A 515 -9.44 -3.87 -15.20
CA PHE A 515 -9.54 -4.04 -13.74
C PHE A 515 -10.87 -4.67 -13.40
N ASN A 516 -10.84 -5.88 -12.84
CA ASN A 516 -12.02 -6.53 -12.30
C ASN A 516 -12.25 -6.14 -10.84
N SER A 517 -13.46 -6.37 -10.34
CA SER A 517 -13.79 -6.18 -8.92
C SER A 517 -12.77 -6.87 -8.01
N GLY A 518 -12.30 -6.13 -7.00
CA GLY A 518 -11.27 -6.55 -6.05
C GLY A 518 -9.82 -6.44 -6.55
N GLY A 519 -9.58 -6.05 -7.81
CA GLY A 519 -8.24 -5.72 -8.32
C GLY A 519 -7.73 -4.39 -7.73
N ASN A 520 -6.42 -4.27 -7.51
CA ASN A 520 -5.81 -3.13 -6.83
C ASN A 520 -4.82 -2.42 -7.75
N TYR A 521 -4.99 -1.10 -7.88
CA TYR A 521 -4.04 -0.22 -8.56
C TYR A 521 -3.33 0.64 -7.51
N HIS A 522 -2.04 0.38 -7.30
CA HIS A 522 -1.21 1.16 -6.39
C HIS A 522 -0.54 2.29 -7.17
N VAL A 523 -0.66 3.51 -6.66
CA VAL A 523 -0.17 4.73 -7.30
C VAL A 523 0.69 5.51 -6.32
N GLU A 524 1.97 5.65 -6.64
CA GLU A 524 2.87 6.61 -5.99
C GLU A 524 2.66 8.02 -6.58
N ILE A 525 2.66 9.05 -5.74
CA ILE A 525 2.59 10.47 -6.13
C ILE A 525 3.63 11.32 -5.40
N ASN A 526 3.97 12.50 -5.94
CA ASN A 526 4.85 13.47 -5.28
C ASN A 526 4.27 14.90 -5.28
N SER A 527 4.95 15.82 -4.61
CA SER A 527 4.55 17.24 -4.53
C SER A 527 4.84 18.05 -5.79
N GLN A 528 5.59 17.48 -6.74
CA GLN A 528 5.91 18.08 -8.04
C GLN A 528 4.79 17.86 -9.08
N GLY A 529 3.80 17.02 -8.77
CA GLY A 529 2.69 16.70 -9.68
C GLY A 529 2.93 15.44 -10.51
N ASP A 530 4.00 14.69 -10.23
CA ASP A 530 4.25 13.41 -10.88
C ASP A 530 3.48 12.28 -10.18
N SER A 531 3.09 11.27 -10.95
CA SER A 531 2.45 10.07 -10.44
C SER A 531 2.82 8.84 -11.25
N ASP A 532 2.65 7.67 -10.62
CA ASP A 532 2.55 6.43 -11.35
C ASP A 532 1.45 6.50 -12.40
N LYS A 533 1.70 5.82 -13.53
CA LYS A 533 0.79 5.86 -14.67
C LYS A 533 0.69 4.53 -15.42
N ILE A 534 -0.53 4.18 -15.81
CA ILE A 534 -0.79 3.18 -16.84
C ILE A 534 -1.22 3.90 -18.12
N ILE A 535 -0.53 3.65 -19.22
CA ILE A 535 -0.87 4.19 -20.54
C ILE A 535 -1.33 3.02 -21.42
N SER A 536 -2.60 3.02 -21.81
CA SER A 536 -3.16 2.05 -22.76
C SER A 536 -3.35 2.69 -24.14
N LEU A 537 -2.77 2.08 -25.17
CA LEU A 537 -3.02 2.45 -26.58
C LEU A 537 -4.36 1.89 -27.09
N GLY A 538 -4.99 1.00 -26.31
CA GLY A 538 -6.34 0.50 -26.53
C GLY A 538 -7.37 1.09 -25.56
N THR A 539 -8.24 0.23 -25.03
CA THR A 539 -9.30 0.61 -24.09
C THR A 539 -8.90 0.32 -22.64
N ALA A 540 -9.46 1.09 -21.70
CA ALA A 540 -9.43 0.73 -20.28
C ALA A 540 -10.83 0.32 -19.83
N THR A 541 -10.98 -0.94 -19.40
CA THR A 541 -12.24 -1.48 -18.86
C THR A 541 -12.13 -1.61 -17.34
N LEU A 542 -12.90 -0.80 -16.62
CA LEU A 542 -12.89 -0.72 -15.16
C LEU A 542 -14.22 -1.29 -14.62
N ASN A 543 -14.23 -2.59 -14.36
CA ASN A 543 -15.38 -3.31 -13.78
C ASN A 543 -15.43 -3.20 -12.25
N GLY A 544 -14.84 -2.15 -11.68
CA GLY A 544 -14.57 -1.97 -10.26
C GLY A 544 -13.08 -1.98 -9.93
N GLY A 545 -12.75 -2.40 -8.71
CA GLY A 545 -11.38 -2.38 -8.19
C GLY A 545 -11.11 -1.16 -7.32
N MET A 546 -9.91 -1.09 -6.76
CA MET A 546 -9.54 -0.08 -5.77
C MET A 546 -8.23 0.60 -6.15
N VAL A 547 -8.19 1.92 -6.04
CA VAL A 547 -6.95 2.69 -6.17
C VAL A 547 -6.38 2.97 -4.78
N ASN A 548 -5.11 2.64 -4.56
CA ASN A 548 -4.42 2.87 -3.29
C ASN A 548 -3.26 3.85 -3.53
N VAL A 549 -3.26 4.98 -2.82
CA VAL A 549 -2.32 6.08 -3.08
C VAL A 549 -1.31 6.20 -1.95
N SER A 550 -0.03 6.23 -2.30
CA SER A 550 1.10 6.47 -1.40
C SER A 550 1.98 7.62 -1.90
N LEU A 551 2.81 8.16 -1.01
CA LEU A 551 3.89 9.06 -1.43
C LEU A 551 4.99 8.26 -2.14
N GLU A 552 5.70 8.93 -3.04
CA GLU A 552 6.90 8.40 -3.68
C GLU A 552 7.88 7.83 -2.65
N ASN A 553 8.34 6.59 -2.87
CA ASN A 553 9.25 5.86 -1.99
C ASN A 553 8.64 5.46 -0.63
N SER A 554 7.31 5.58 -0.46
CA SER A 554 6.57 5.09 0.70
C SER A 554 5.76 3.84 0.37
N GLN A 555 5.78 2.88 1.29
CA GLN A 555 4.93 1.69 1.22
C GLN A 555 3.56 1.89 1.88
N ASN A 556 3.39 2.99 2.63
CA ASN A 556 2.15 3.30 3.34
C ASN A 556 1.28 4.23 2.51
N LEU A 557 -0.05 4.09 2.65
CA LEU A 557 -1.01 5.06 2.13
C LEU A 557 -0.68 6.47 2.65
N LEU A 558 -1.09 7.49 1.90
CA LEU A 558 -0.95 8.89 2.31
C LEU A 558 -1.48 9.08 3.75
N THR A 559 -0.73 9.80 4.57
CA THR A 559 -1.22 10.26 5.87
C THR A 559 -2.16 11.46 5.69
N LYS A 560 -2.87 11.84 6.75
CA LYS A 560 -3.74 13.02 6.72
C LYS A 560 -2.93 14.30 6.50
N ASP A 561 -1.70 14.35 7.00
CA ASP A 561 -0.80 15.48 6.80
C ASP A 561 -0.30 15.53 5.36
N ASP A 562 -0.02 14.38 4.74
CA ASP A 562 0.31 14.29 3.31
C ASP A 562 -0.85 14.81 2.46
N VAL A 563 -2.08 14.35 2.72
CA VAL A 563 -3.29 14.83 2.02
C VAL A 563 -3.50 16.34 2.19
N GLN A 564 -3.19 16.90 3.36
CA GLN A 564 -3.26 18.34 3.59
C GLN A 564 -2.17 19.11 2.85
N SER A 565 -0.95 18.56 2.78
CA SER A 565 0.16 19.18 2.05
C SER A 565 -0.06 19.19 0.53
N LEU A 566 -0.78 18.18 0.03
CA LEU A 566 -1.16 17.99 -1.36
C LEU A 566 -2.58 18.48 -1.66
N TYR A 567 -3.14 19.34 -0.81
CA TYR A 567 -4.53 19.76 -0.96
C TYR A 567 -4.76 20.44 -2.32
N ASN A 568 -5.77 19.94 -3.05
CA ASN A 568 -6.19 20.41 -4.37
C ASN A 568 -5.17 20.12 -5.50
N THR A 569 -4.32 19.10 -5.34
CA THR A 569 -3.49 18.58 -6.44
C THR A 569 -4.23 17.52 -7.25
N LYS A 570 -3.86 17.39 -8.53
CA LYS A 570 -4.46 16.45 -9.49
C LYS A 570 -3.38 15.67 -10.23
N TYR A 571 -3.60 14.38 -10.44
CA TYR A 571 -2.66 13.47 -11.09
C TYR A 571 -3.38 12.61 -12.13
N THR A 572 -2.84 12.49 -13.34
CA THR A 572 -3.39 11.58 -14.36
C THR A 572 -2.75 10.20 -14.19
N ILE A 573 -3.49 9.27 -13.61
CA ILE A 573 -2.98 7.94 -13.24
C ILE A 573 -3.24 6.90 -14.32
N LEU A 574 -4.25 7.09 -15.18
CA LEU A 574 -4.53 6.18 -16.28
C LEU A 574 -4.97 6.95 -17.51
N THR A 575 -4.45 6.57 -18.68
CA THR A 575 -4.92 7.03 -19.99
C THR A 575 -5.23 5.85 -20.90
N ALA A 576 -6.26 5.99 -21.75
CA ALA A 576 -6.65 5.00 -22.75
C ALA A 576 -7.06 5.68 -24.07
N ASP A 577 -6.36 5.40 -25.17
CA ASP A 577 -6.56 6.08 -26.46
C ASP A 577 -7.94 5.79 -27.08
N HIS A 578 -8.47 4.58 -26.87
CA HIS A 578 -9.81 4.17 -27.29
C HIS A 578 -10.88 4.32 -26.19
N GLY A 579 -10.57 5.03 -25.10
CA GLY A 579 -11.52 5.44 -24.07
C GLY A 579 -11.52 4.58 -22.79
N VAL A 580 -12.09 5.16 -21.74
CA VAL A 580 -12.29 4.54 -20.42
C VAL A 580 -13.75 4.12 -20.26
N ASN A 581 -13.98 2.82 -20.07
CA ASN A 581 -15.30 2.22 -19.88
C ASN A 581 -15.44 1.71 -18.44
N GLY A 582 -16.40 2.25 -17.69
CA GLY A 582 -16.60 1.91 -16.27
C GLY A 582 -15.78 2.79 -15.31
N GLN A 583 -15.74 2.41 -14.03
CA GLN A 583 -15.07 3.17 -12.97
C GLN A 583 -14.46 2.22 -11.93
N PHE A 584 -13.39 2.65 -11.26
CA PHE A 584 -12.96 2.01 -10.01
C PHE A 584 -14.03 2.17 -8.94
N THR A 585 -14.16 1.17 -8.06
CA THR A 585 -15.16 1.16 -6.99
C THR A 585 -14.85 2.19 -5.91
N ASP A 586 -13.57 2.33 -5.54
CA ASP A 586 -13.14 3.27 -4.50
C ASP A 586 -11.67 3.66 -4.67
N VAL A 587 -11.25 4.69 -3.93
CA VAL A 587 -9.86 5.16 -3.84
C VAL A 587 -9.51 5.47 -2.38
N ASN A 588 -8.31 5.07 -1.97
CA ASN A 588 -7.78 5.26 -0.63
C ASN A 588 -6.52 6.12 -0.62
N PRO A 589 -6.27 6.89 0.45
CA PRO A 589 -7.04 6.92 1.71
C PRO A 589 -8.17 7.95 1.74
N ASN A 590 -9.16 7.70 2.60
CA ASN A 590 -10.25 8.62 2.93
C ASN A 590 -10.36 8.84 4.44
N TYR A 591 -10.21 10.09 4.87
CA TYR A 591 -10.48 10.58 6.23
C TYR A 591 -11.90 11.16 6.31
N LEU A 592 -12.26 11.86 7.39
CA LEU A 592 -13.63 12.34 7.58
C LEU A 592 -14.12 13.21 6.41
N PHE A 593 -13.42 14.31 6.12
CA PHE A 593 -13.76 15.26 5.05
C PHE A 593 -12.68 15.43 3.98
N LEU A 594 -11.50 14.84 4.21
CA LEU A 594 -10.34 14.88 3.34
C LEU A 594 -9.98 13.47 2.86
N GLY A 595 -9.29 13.36 1.74
CA GLY A 595 -8.79 12.09 1.25
C GLY A 595 -8.44 12.18 -0.23
N THR A 596 -8.80 11.13 -0.92
CA THR A 596 -8.55 10.95 -2.35
C THR A 596 -9.88 10.74 -3.07
N THR A 597 -10.01 11.28 -4.27
CA THR A 597 -11.19 11.06 -5.11
C THR A 597 -10.77 10.86 -6.55
N LEU A 598 -11.60 10.20 -7.34
CA LEU A 598 -11.35 9.99 -8.77
C LEU A 598 -12.33 10.82 -9.61
N SER A 599 -11.81 11.41 -10.67
CA SER A 599 -12.59 12.02 -11.75
C SER A 599 -12.28 11.31 -13.06
N TYR A 600 -13.27 11.26 -13.95
CA TYR A 600 -13.19 10.51 -15.20
C TYR A 600 -13.50 11.44 -16.36
N ASP A 601 -12.59 11.47 -17.32
CA ASP A 601 -12.83 12.03 -18.65
C ASP A 601 -12.95 10.88 -19.66
N LYS A 602 -13.24 11.20 -20.93
CA LYS A 602 -13.43 10.21 -22.00
C LYS A 602 -12.25 9.21 -22.09
N ASN A 603 -11.02 9.69 -21.91
CA ASN A 603 -9.79 8.93 -22.15
C ASN A 603 -8.86 8.85 -20.92
N SER A 604 -9.29 9.32 -19.74
CA SER A 604 -8.39 9.39 -18.58
C SER A 604 -9.10 9.23 -17.24
N VAL A 605 -8.34 8.68 -16.28
CA VAL A 605 -8.66 8.66 -14.86
C VAL A 605 -7.74 9.64 -14.14
N ILE A 606 -8.35 10.60 -13.44
CA ILE A 606 -7.66 11.65 -12.69
C ILE A 606 -7.85 11.39 -11.20
N LEU A 607 -6.75 11.26 -10.48
CA LEU A 607 -6.71 11.26 -9.03
C LEU A 607 -6.67 12.70 -8.51
N ASN A 608 -7.56 13.03 -7.59
CA ASN A 608 -7.58 14.31 -6.87
C ASN A 608 -7.28 14.07 -5.39
N VAL A 609 -6.42 14.89 -4.80
CA VAL A 609 -6.10 14.87 -3.38
C VAL A 609 -6.70 16.11 -2.71
N GLY A 610 -7.51 15.95 -1.67
CA GLY A 610 -8.17 17.08 -1.00
C GLY A 610 -9.54 16.73 -0.40
N ARG A 611 -10.55 17.60 -0.62
CA ARG A 611 -11.92 17.40 -0.14
C ARG A 611 -12.52 16.12 -0.73
N ASN A 612 -13.04 15.24 0.12
CA ASN A 612 -13.79 14.06 -0.29
C ASN A 612 -15.31 14.35 -0.40
N ASN A 613 -16.10 13.34 -0.79
CA ASN A 613 -17.54 13.49 -1.00
C ASN A 613 -18.38 13.49 0.29
N THR A 614 -17.77 13.42 1.48
CA THR A 614 -18.50 13.41 2.75
C THR A 614 -19.00 14.82 3.08
N ALA A 615 -20.30 15.07 2.96
CA ALA A 615 -20.92 16.36 3.31
C ALA A 615 -20.71 16.69 4.81
N PHE A 616 -20.56 17.96 5.17
CA PHE A 616 -20.44 18.38 6.58
C PHE A 616 -21.69 18.00 7.39
N SER A 617 -22.86 18.04 6.77
CA SER A 617 -24.13 17.63 7.37
C SER A 617 -24.23 16.14 7.70
N SER A 618 -23.41 15.27 7.09
CA SER A 618 -23.49 13.82 7.31
C SER A 618 -23.20 13.39 8.75
N VAL A 619 -22.48 14.21 9.52
CA VAL A 619 -22.18 13.96 10.93
C VAL A 619 -23.10 14.71 11.90
N ALA A 620 -24.01 15.54 11.41
CA ALA A 620 -24.96 16.26 12.24
C ALA A 620 -26.00 15.31 12.86
N LYS A 621 -26.43 15.60 14.09
CA LYS A 621 -27.47 14.83 14.80
C LYS A 621 -28.72 15.65 15.11
N THR A 622 -28.64 16.98 15.14
CA THR A 622 -29.75 17.87 15.47
C THR A 622 -30.14 18.74 14.27
N LYS A 623 -31.36 19.31 14.26
CA LYS A 623 -31.78 20.27 13.22
C LYS A 623 -30.85 21.50 13.21
N ASN A 624 -30.47 21.99 14.39
CA ASN A 624 -29.53 23.11 14.53
C ASN A 624 -28.14 22.78 13.95
N GLN A 625 -27.60 21.59 14.26
CA GLN A 625 -26.33 21.11 13.69
C GLN A 625 -26.41 20.95 12.17
N LEU A 626 -27.48 20.34 11.68
CA LEU A 626 -27.71 20.13 10.26
C LEU A 626 -27.79 21.46 9.50
N SER A 627 -28.55 22.41 10.03
CA SER A 627 -28.75 23.71 9.40
C SER A 627 -27.44 24.49 9.29
N ILE A 628 -26.62 24.51 10.35
CA ILE A 628 -25.33 25.22 10.30
C ILE A 628 -24.28 24.48 9.46
N ALA A 629 -24.24 23.15 9.52
CA ALA A 629 -23.32 22.36 8.71
C ALA A 629 -23.53 22.60 7.21
N ASN A 630 -24.79 22.66 6.76
CA ASN A 630 -25.12 23.01 5.37
C ASN A 630 -24.69 24.44 5.01
N ALA A 631 -24.86 25.41 5.92
CA ALA A 631 -24.40 26.77 5.67
C ALA A 631 -22.87 26.87 5.62
N ILE A 632 -22.15 26.08 6.44
CA ILE A 632 -20.69 26.00 6.41
C ILE A 632 -20.22 25.36 5.10
N ASP A 633 -20.86 24.30 4.61
CA ASP A 633 -20.48 23.62 3.35
C ASP A 633 -20.65 24.54 2.13
N ALA A 634 -21.56 25.52 2.21
CA ALA A 634 -21.79 26.55 1.19
C ALA A 634 -20.84 27.76 1.30
N LEU A 635 -19.91 27.79 2.25
CA LEU A 635 -18.91 28.86 2.36
C LEU A 635 -17.85 28.74 1.26
N PRO A 636 -17.27 29.85 0.80
CA PRO A 636 -16.18 29.80 -0.17
C PRO A 636 -14.93 29.14 0.41
N LEU A 637 -14.14 28.48 -0.45
CA LEU A 637 -12.82 27.95 -0.11
C LEU A 637 -11.93 29.06 0.47
N GLY A 638 -11.12 28.71 1.48
CA GLY A 638 -10.31 29.68 2.23
C GLY A 638 -11.06 30.42 3.35
N HIS A 639 -12.38 30.23 3.51
CA HIS A 639 -13.08 30.77 4.67
C HIS A 639 -12.61 30.06 5.96
N PRO A 640 -12.18 30.77 7.02
CA PRO A 640 -11.55 30.12 8.19
C PRO A 640 -12.41 29.06 8.90
N ILE A 641 -13.74 29.21 8.90
CA ILE A 641 -14.66 28.19 9.42
C ILE A 641 -14.72 26.96 8.52
N TYR A 642 -14.72 27.14 7.19
CA TYR A 642 -14.69 26.02 6.26
C TYR A 642 -13.37 25.23 6.43
N GLU A 643 -12.25 25.97 6.45
CA GLU A 643 -10.90 25.41 6.58
C GLU A 643 -10.63 24.72 7.92
N SER A 644 -11.31 25.12 9.00
CA SER A 644 -11.20 24.44 10.29
C SER A 644 -12.06 23.18 10.33
N ILE A 645 -13.27 23.21 9.78
CA ILE A 645 -14.19 22.06 9.79
C ILE A 645 -13.70 20.94 8.87
N ILE A 646 -13.19 21.27 7.68
CA ILE A 646 -12.65 20.26 6.75
C ILE A 646 -11.47 19.47 7.36
N ARG A 647 -10.76 20.05 8.33
CA ARG A 647 -9.61 19.42 9.00
C ARG A 647 -10.01 18.62 10.24
N MET A 648 -11.29 18.47 10.57
CA MET A 648 -11.72 17.70 11.73
C MET A 648 -11.49 16.19 11.55
N ASP A 649 -11.07 15.54 12.63
CA ASP A 649 -10.80 14.09 12.65
C ASP A 649 -12.05 13.27 12.89
N THR A 650 -12.94 13.76 13.76
CA THR A 650 -14.10 13.00 14.20
C THR A 650 -15.40 13.76 14.03
N GLY A 651 -16.49 13.02 13.83
CA GLY A 651 -17.83 13.61 13.84
C GLY A 651 -18.20 14.25 15.19
N ASN A 652 -17.56 13.85 16.30
CA ASN A 652 -17.79 14.48 17.61
C ASN A 652 -17.24 15.90 17.64
N ASP A 653 -16.02 16.10 17.13
CA ASP A 653 -15.38 17.42 17.10
C ASP A 653 -16.14 18.37 16.17
N ALA A 654 -16.57 17.87 15.01
CA ALA A 654 -17.42 18.62 14.09
C ALA A 654 -18.75 19.04 14.74
N ARG A 655 -19.43 18.13 15.46
CA ARG A 655 -20.68 18.46 16.18
C ARG A 655 -20.48 19.47 17.31
N SER A 656 -19.36 19.39 18.04
CA SER A 656 -19.00 20.39 19.05
C SER A 656 -18.82 21.78 18.42
N ALA A 657 -18.13 21.85 17.29
CA ALA A 657 -17.98 23.09 16.53
C ALA A 657 -19.33 23.64 16.05
N TYR A 658 -20.22 22.79 15.52
CA TYR A 658 -21.56 23.21 15.08
C TYR A 658 -22.37 23.83 16.22
N ASN A 659 -22.40 23.19 17.40
CA ASN A 659 -23.11 23.72 18.56
C ASN A 659 -22.63 25.12 18.95
N GLN A 660 -21.31 25.33 18.97
CA GLN A 660 -20.73 26.63 19.33
C GLN A 660 -21.01 27.74 18.29
N LEU A 661 -21.15 27.38 17.02
CA LEU A 661 -21.35 28.33 15.92
C LEU A 661 -22.83 28.73 15.71
N THR A 662 -23.79 27.94 16.18
CA THR A 662 -25.24 28.13 15.88
C THR A 662 -25.83 29.49 16.28
N GLY A 663 -25.33 30.14 17.33
CA GLY A 663 -25.94 31.39 17.81
C GLY A 663 -27.35 31.23 18.39
N GLN A 664 -27.67 30.05 18.96
CA GLN A 664 -28.96 29.74 19.58
C GLN A 664 -29.48 30.81 20.56
N ILE A 665 -28.57 31.50 21.28
CA ILE A 665 -28.88 32.54 22.25
C ILE A 665 -29.86 33.60 21.74
N HIS A 666 -29.83 33.92 20.43
CA HIS A 666 -30.73 34.92 19.84
C HIS A 666 -32.18 34.42 19.74
N ALA A 667 -32.38 33.12 19.52
CA ALA A 667 -33.70 32.49 19.56
C ALA A 667 -34.19 32.35 21.01
N ASP A 668 -33.30 31.99 21.94
CA ASP A 668 -33.61 31.86 23.37
C ASP A 668 -34.13 33.18 23.97
N ILE A 669 -33.55 34.33 23.57
CA ILE A 669 -34.00 35.65 24.01
C ILE A 669 -35.42 35.97 23.50
N LEU A 670 -35.71 35.73 22.22
CA LEU A 670 -37.06 35.94 21.68
C LEU A 670 -38.08 35.03 22.39
N SER A 671 -37.69 33.77 22.63
CA SER A 671 -38.51 32.80 23.36
C SER A 671 -38.81 33.28 24.79
N ASN A 672 -37.78 33.68 25.54
CA ASN A 672 -37.92 34.17 26.90
C ASN A 672 -38.74 35.48 26.97
N GLN A 673 -38.53 36.43 26.06
CA GLN A 673 -39.30 37.69 26.03
C GLN A 673 -40.79 37.44 25.82
N LEU A 674 -41.14 36.50 24.94
CA LEU A 674 -42.52 36.09 24.73
C LEU A 674 -43.10 35.40 25.97
N ASN A 675 -42.32 34.54 26.64
CA ASN A 675 -42.75 33.84 27.86
C ASN A 675 -42.96 34.81 29.05
N ASN A 676 -42.05 35.77 29.23
CA ASN A 676 -42.08 36.77 30.29
C ASN A 676 -43.27 37.75 30.20
N SER A 677 -43.91 37.88 29.03
CA SER A 677 -45.11 38.70 28.84
C SER A 677 -46.23 38.34 29.84
N ARG A 678 -46.31 37.05 30.20
CA ARG A 678 -47.19 36.48 31.23
C ARG A 678 -47.10 37.23 32.55
N GLN A 679 -45.90 37.57 33.04
CA GLN A 679 -45.71 38.19 34.36
C GLN A 679 -46.39 39.56 34.44
N ILE A 680 -46.40 40.29 33.33
CA ILE A 680 -47.11 41.56 33.22
C ILE A 680 -48.62 41.31 33.20
N LYS A 681 -49.12 40.41 32.34
CA LYS A 681 -50.55 40.05 32.31
C LYS A 681 -51.07 39.65 33.68
N GLU A 682 -50.37 38.77 34.37
CA GLU A 682 -50.77 38.26 35.68
C GLU A 682 -50.77 39.35 36.75
N THR A 683 -49.83 40.30 36.68
CA THR A 683 -49.82 41.46 37.56
C THR A 683 -51.04 42.35 37.34
N LEU A 684 -51.39 42.63 36.08
CA LEU A 684 -52.54 43.47 35.74
C LEU A 684 -53.86 42.80 36.12
N LEU A 685 -54.03 41.50 35.82
CA LEU A 685 -55.21 40.74 36.23
C LEU A 685 -55.34 40.64 37.75
N SER A 686 -54.23 40.44 38.47
CA SER A 686 -54.22 40.46 39.94
C SER A 686 -54.62 41.82 40.50
N GLN A 687 -54.24 42.92 39.84
CA GLN A 687 -54.65 44.25 40.28
C GLN A 687 -56.15 44.48 40.08
N ILE A 688 -56.68 44.15 38.90
CA ILE A 688 -58.12 44.27 38.63
C ILE A 688 -58.91 43.50 39.69
N LYS A 689 -58.53 42.24 39.96
CA LYS A 689 -59.13 41.39 41.00
C LYS A 689 -59.06 41.99 42.40
N ASN A 690 -57.90 42.50 42.82
CA ASN A 690 -57.73 43.05 44.17
C ASN A 690 -58.53 44.34 44.39
N ALA A 691 -58.84 45.04 43.30
CA ALA A 691 -59.65 46.25 43.27
C ALA A 691 -61.16 45.96 43.12
N GLU A 692 -61.59 44.72 42.86
CA GLU A 692 -63.00 44.30 42.81
C GLU A 692 -63.64 44.25 44.21
N ILE A 693 -64.94 44.58 44.33
CA ILE A 693 -65.66 44.54 45.61
C ILE A 693 -66.31 43.16 45.70
N ILE A 694 -65.83 42.34 46.63
CA ILE A 694 -66.39 41.02 46.91
C ILE A 694 -67.11 41.12 48.25
N ASN A 695 -68.38 40.68 48.26
CA ASN A 695 -69.42 40.87 49.28
C ASN A 695 -70.13 42.24 49.21
N ARG A 696 -71.39 42.17 48.76
CA ARG A 696 -72.36 43.26 48.61
C ARG A 696 -72.79 43.88 49.95
N GLU A 697 -71.86 44.29 50.81
CA GLU A 697 -72.17 45.27 51.86
C GLU A 697 -72.10 46.66 51.21
N LYS A 698 -73.28 47.29 51.08
CA LYS A 698 -73.41 48.69 50.68
C LYS A 698 -72.71 49.57 51.72
N GLU A 699 -71.44 49.88 51.50
CA GLU A 699 -70.84 51.11 52.00
C GLU A 699 -70.79 52.17 50.88
N SER A 700 -71.04 53.40 51.32
CA SER A 700 -71.39 54.57 50.52
C SER A 700 -70.34 54.97 49.48
N ALA A 701 -70.85 55.56 48.40
CA ALA A 701 -70.17 56.17 47.27
C ALA A 701 -68.93 57.01 47.63
N ASP A 702 -67.78 56.65 47.03
CA ASP A 702 -66.87 57.62 46.42
C ASP A 702 -65.89 56.89 45.46
N ASN A 703 -65.53 57.54 44.34
CA ASN A 703 -64.64 57.03 43.28
C ASN A 703 -63.21 56.73 43.80
N LYS A 704 -63.03 55.65 44.57
CA LYS A 704 -61.72 55.29 45.16
C LYS A 704 -60.69 54.98 44.07
N GLY A 705 -59.60 55.73 44.08
CA GLY A 705 -58.42 55.46 43.27
C GLY A 705 -57.47 54.53 44.03
N HIS A 706 -56.69 53.73 43.32
CA HIS A 706 -55.59 52.96 43.90
C HIS A 706 -54.27 53.34 43.24
N VAL A 707 -53.22 53.41 44.05
CA VAL A 707 -51.83 53.34 43.59
C VAL A 707 -51.19 52.08 44.13
N TRP A 708 -50.36 51.42 43.32
CA TRP A 708 -49.69 50.20 43.73
C TRP A 708 -48.26 50.12 43.21
N ALA A 709 -47.44 49.39 43.97
CA ALA A 709 -46.07 49.05 43.63
C ALA A 709 -45.86 47.55 43.84
N LYS A 710 -45.23 46.89 42.87
CA LYS A 710 -44.93 45.45 42.89
C LYS A 710 -43.45 45.22 42.61
N ILE A 711 -42.77 44.54 43.52
CA ILE A 711 -41.45 43.95 43.28
C ILE A 711 -41.63 42.49 42.90
N LEU A 712 -40.90 42.05 41.87
CA LEU A 712 -40.99 40.67 41.37
C LEU A 712 -39.60 40.10 41.10
N SER A 713 -39.48 38.78 41.30
CA SER A 713 -38.33 37.97 40.92
C SER A 713 -38.82 36.67 40.31
N ASN A 714 -38.27 36.29 39.17
CA ASN A 714 -38.70 35.16 38.37
C ASN A 714 -37.48 34.38 37.86
N TRP A 715 -37.55 33.05 37.88
CA TRP A 715 -36.52 32.16 37.37
C TRP A 715 -37.15 31.08 36.48
N GLU A 716 -36.66 31.02 35.24
CA GLU A 716 -37.06 30.09 34.21
C GLU A 716 -35.90 29.14 33.92
N LYS A 717 -36.21 27.85 33.88
CA LYS A 717 -35.32 26.81 33.38
C LYS A 717 -35.97 26.12 32.20
N THR A 718 -35.27 26.13 31.07
CA THR A 718 -35.69 25.44 29.86
C THR A 718 -34.69 24.31 29.56
N SER A 719 -35.15 23.07 29.65
CA SER A 719 -34.35 21.86 29.43
C SER A 719 -34.18 21.56 27.94
N ASN A 720 -33.08 20.91 27.57
CA ASN A 720 -32.84 20.52 26.17
C ASN A 720 -33.99 19.62 25.63
N ASP A 721 -34.28 19.73 24.34
CA ASP A 721 -35.29 18.92 23.64
C ASP A 721 -34.69 17.91 22.65
N GLY A 722 -33.38 17.68 22.75
CA GLY A 722 -32.62 16.88 21.79
C GLY A 722 -32.19 17.64 20.53
N ASN A 723 -32.71 18.84 20.26
CA ASN A 723 -32.26 19.71 19.17
C ASN A 723 -31.52 20.95 19.66
N ALA A 724 -32.15 21.71 20.56
CA ALA A 724 -31.66 22.94 21.15
C ALA A 724 -31.11 22.68 22.56
N ASN A 725 -30.05 23.41 22.92
CA ASN A 725 -29.43 23.35 24.24
C ASN A 725 -30.35 23.98 25.30
N SER A 726 -30.17 23.58 26.56
CA SER A 726 -30.87 24.20 27.68
C SER A 726 -30.41 25.64 27.93
N TYR A 727 -31.31 26.48 28.44
CA TYR A 727 -30.96 27.81 28.94
C TYR A 727 -31.68 28.08 30.27
N ASP A 728 -31.07 28.94 31.09
CA ASP A 728 -31.64 29.46 32.32
C ASP A 728 -31.81 30.97 32.20
N ALA A 729 -32.92 31.51 32.70
CA ALA A 729 -33.19 32.94 32.72
C ALA A 729 -33.67 33.40 34.10
N SER A 730 -33.19 34.56 34.53
CA SER A 730 -33.63 35.21 35.77
C SER A 730 -34.08 36.63 35.48
N THR A 731 -35.27 36.99 35.94
CA THR A 731 -35.86 38.32 35.73
C THR A 731 -36.25 38.93 37.06
N TYR A 732 -35.82 40.15 37.34
CA TYR A 732 -36.23 40.88 38.54
C TYR A 732 -36.54 42.33 38.20
N GLY A 733 -37.41 42.96 38.99
CA GLY A 733 -37.72 44.36 38.77
C GLY A 733 -38.88 44.90 39.59
N VAL A 734 -39.29 46.10 39.20
CA VAL A 734 -40.34 46.87 39.87
C VAL A 734 -41.37 47.32 38.85
N LEU A 735 -42.65 47.14 39.19
CA LEU A 735 -43.80 47.65 38.47
C LEU A 735 -44.57 48.62 39.39
N LEU A 736 -45.09 49.68 38.80
CA LEU A 736 -45.89 50.71 39.44
C LEU A 736 -47.18 50.89 38.62
N GLY A 737 -48.28 51.17 39.29
CA GLY A 737 -49.52 51.48 38.58
C GLY A 737 -50.50 52.29 39.39
N ALA A 738 -51.48 52.83 38.69
CA ALA A 738 -52.61 53.53 39.26
C ALA A 738 -53.89 53.12 38.53
N ASP A 739 -54.99 53.01 39.25
CA ASP A 739 -56.31 52.69 38.73
C ASP A 739 -57.41 53.46 39.45
N GLN A 740 -58.54 53.66 38.78
CA GLN A 740 -59.70 54.34 39.34
C GLN A 740 -60.99 53.68 38.87
N ARG A 741 -61.99 53.64 39.76
CA ARG A 741 -63.34 53.22 39.42
C ARG A 741 -64.16 54.36 38.84
N VAL A 742 -64.95 54.03 37.84
CA VAL A 742 -65.87 54.92 37.13
C VAL A 742 -67.17 54.16 36.80
N SER A 743 -68.20 54.87 36.32
CA SER A 743 -69.50 54.29 35.95
C SER A 743 -70.21 53.56 37.12
N HIS A 744 -70.49 54.28 38.21
CA HIS A 744 -71.15 53.75 39.41
C HIS A 744 -70.43 52.50 39.96
N ASP A 745 -69.10 52.57 40.06
CA ASP A 745 -68.22 51.51 40.57
C ASP A 745 -68.19 50.19 39.78
N LYS A 746 -68.83 50.12 38.60
CA LYS A 746 -68.85 48.92 37.75
C LYS A 746 -67.67 48.79 36.80
N MET A 747 -66.92 49.87 36.55
CA MET A 747 -65.79 49.87 35.61
C MET A 747 -64.51 50.34 36.29
N LEU A 748 -63.43 49.57 36.14
CA LEU A 748 -62.08 49.94 36.57
C LEU A 748 -61.22 50.27 35.36
N LEU A 749 -60.48 51.38 35.40
CA LEU A 749 -59.49 51.74 34.39
C LEU A 749 -58.16 52.05 35.07
N GLY A 750 -57.06 51.56 34.51
CA GLY A 750 -55.73 51.75 35.08
C GLY A 750 -54.60 51.76 34.06
N ILE A 751 -53.49 52.36 34.51
CA ILE A 751 -52.22 52.42 33.79
C ILE A 751 -51.12 51.81 34.65
N ALA A 752 -50.13 51.18 34.03
CA ALA A 752 -48.97 50.64 34.72
C ALA A 752 -47.68 50.83 33.92
N THR A 753 -46.58 51.01 34.62
CA THR A 753 -45.24 51.14 34.05
C THR A 753 -44.22 50.44 34.94
N GLY A 754 -43.01 50.23 34.45
CA GLY A 754 -41.94 49.70 35.28
C GLY A 754 -40.72 49.26 34.51
N VAL A 755 -39.73 48.78 35.25
CA VAL A 755 -38.45 48.32 34.71
C VAL A 755 -38.14 46.93 35.27
N THR A 756 -37.79 46.01 34.38
CA THR A 756 -37.24 44.71 34.74
C THR A 756 -35.88 44.49 34.07
N LYS A 757 -35.02 43.70 34.71
CA LYS A 757 -33.78 43.22 34.13
C LYS A 757 -33.84 41.71 34.03
N THR A 758 -33.44 41.19 32.88
CA THR A 758 -33.36 39.75 32.61
C THR A 758 -31.93 39.36 32.28
N SER A 759 -31.41 38.35 32.95
CA SER A 759 -30.14 37.70 32.60
C SER A 759 -30.42 36.28 32.14
N LEU A 760 -29.83 35.89 31.01
CA LEU A 760 -30.03 34.59 30.36
C LEU A 760 -28.67 33.97 30.04
N SER A 761 -28.49 32.70 30.40
CA SER A 761 -27.27 31.92 30.11
C SER A 761 -27.63 30.60 29.46
N GLY A 762 -26.90 30.24 28.41
CA GLY A 762 -27.02 28.94 27.73
C GLY A 762 -25.69 28.54 27.13
N ASP A 763 -25.29 27.28 27.33
CA ASP A 763 -24.05 26.67 26.82
C ASP A 763 -22.84 27.63 26.76
N ASN A 764 -22.42 28.06 25.57
CA ASN A 764 -21.27 28.95 25.33
C ASN A 764 -21.61 30.46 25.26
N SER A 765 -22.82 30.85 25.67
CA SER A 765 -23.42 32.16 25.40
C SER A 765 -24.12 32.76 26.63
N HIS A 766 -24.16 34.08 26.67
CA HIS A 766 -24.81 34.85 27.73
C HIS A 766 -25.50 36.09 27.16
N ALA A 767 -26.60 36.50 27.77
CA ALA A 767 -27.38 37.65 27.36
C ALA A 767 -27.96 38.40 28.56
N ASN A 768 -28.02 39.72 28.45
CA ASN A 768 -28.68 40.59 29.42
C ASN A 768 -29.66 41.51 28.69
N SER A 769 -30.84 41.70 29.25
CA SER A 769 -31.89 42.55 28.72
C SER A 769 -32.41 43.52 29.77
N GLU A 770 -32.46 44.81 29.43
CA GLU A 770 -33.17 45.82 30.21
C GLU A 770 -34.53 46.09 29.56
N ASN A 771 -35.60 45.93 30.32
CA ASN A 771 -36.97 45.92 29.81
C ASN A 771 -37.77 47.07 30.44
N TYR A 772 -38.42 47.88 29.61
CA TYR A 772 -39.24 49.02 30.02
C TYR A 772 -40.69 48.76 29.63
N HIS A 773 -41.61 48.78 30.60
CA HIS A 773 -42.99 48.38 30.42
C HIS A 773 -43.94 49.58 30.41
N LEU A 774 -44.95 49.53 29.52
CA LEU A 774 -46.08 50.46 29.49
C LEU A 774 -47.36 49.66 29.25
N SER A 775 -48.34 49.80 30.14
CA SER A 775 -49.56 48.99 30.10
C SER A 775 -50.81 49.80 30.43
N LEU A 776 -51.91 49.39 29.81
CA LEU A 776 -53.27 49.83 30.07
C LEU A 776 -54.11 48.62 30.45
N TYR A 777 -55.00 48.76 31.43
CA TYR A 777 -55.84 47.65 31.87
C TYR A 777 -57.17 48.16 32.40
N GLY A 778 -58.16 47.28 32.41
CA GLY A 778 -59.46 47.59 32.98
C GLY A 778 -60.33 46.36 33.16
N GLY A 779 -61.39 46.55 33.95
CA GLY A 779 -62.39 45.51 34.23
C GLY A 779 -63.79 46.10 34.23
N TYR A 780 -64.78 45.28 33.91
CA TYR A 780 -66.20 45.62 34.00
C TYR A 780 -66.98 44.49 34.66
N ASP A 781 -67.75 44.84 35.69
CA ASP A 781 -68.55 43.90 36.47
C ASP A 781 -70.01 43.85 35.95
N PHE A 782 -70.37 42.77 35.25
CA PHE A 782 -71.73 42.49 34.75
C PHE A 782 -72.60 41.74 35.77
N ASP A 783 -72.49 42.08 37.05
CA ASP A 783 -73.18 41.50 38.22
C ASP A 783 -72.94 39.99 38.48
N THR A 784 -72.96 39.13 37.46
CA THR A 784 -72.72 37.69 37.49
C THR A 784 -71.44 37.27 36.75
N ILE A 785 -70.95 38.09 35.82
CA ILE A 785 -69.73 37.85 35.05
C ILE A 785 -68.81 39.06 35.21
N ALA A 786 -67.53 38.82 35.48
CA ALA A 786 -66.49 39.85 35.43
C ALA A 786 -65.73 39.74 34.10
N LEU A 787 -65.63 40.85 33.37
CA LEU A 787 -64.84 40.95 32.16
C LEU A 787 -63.58 41.78 32.45
N ARG A 788 -62.40 41.25 32.16
CA ARG A 788 -61.12 41.91 32.42
C ARG A 788 -60.32 41.96 31.12
N ALA A 789 -59.66 43.08 30.85
CA ALA A 789 -58.85 43.22 29.65
C ALA A 789 -57.62 44.10 29.92
N GLY A 790 -56.59 43.92 29.09
CA GLY A 790 -55.42 44.78 29.14
C GLY A 790 -54.57 44.66 27.89
N ALA A 791 -53.77 45.71 27.68
CA ALA A 791 -52.77 45.79 26.62
C ALA A 791 -51.46 46.29 27.22
N SER A 792 -50.35 45.75 26.74
CA SER A 792 -49.03 46.12 27.23
C SER A 792 -48.00 46.11 26.11
N ASN A 793 -47.06 47.04 26.18
CA ASN A 793 -45.88 47.08 25.35
C ASN A 793 -44.63 47.14 26.23
N THR A 794 -43.64 46.32 25.90
CA THR A 794 -42.33 46.26 26.56
C THR A 794 -41.23 46.53 25.55
N PHE A 795 -40.41 47.55 25.81
CA PHE A 795 -39.20 47.84 25.05
C PHE A 795 -38.01 47.13 25.68
N HIS A 796 -37.21 46.44 24.87
CA HIS A 796 -36.05 45.67 25.31
C HIS A 796 -34.75 46.28 24.77
N ARG A 797 -33.73 46.40 25.63
CA ARG A 797 -32.35 46.67 25.24
C ARG A 797 -31.50 45.45 25.56
N ILE A 798 -30.94 44.82 24.53
CA ILE A 798 -30.35 43.48 24.62
C ILE A 798 -28.86 43.56 24.32
N HIS A 799 -28.06 42.98 25.23
CA HIS A 799 -26.64 42.73 25.05
C HIS A 799 -26.37 41.23 25.05
N THR A 800 -25.67 40.71 24.05
CA THR A 800 -25.27 39.30 23.99
C THR A 800 -23.77 39.14 23.88
N THR A 801 -23.26 38.05 24.45
CA THR A 801 -21.88 37.58 24.28
C THR A 801 -21.86 36.08 24.01
N LYS A 802 -21.14 35.64 22.98
CA LYS A 802 -20.96 34.23 22.61
C LYS A 802 -19.47 33.94 22.43
N SER A 803 -19.00 32.85 22.99
CA SER A 803 -17.60 32.42 22.87
C SER A 803 -17.50 31.20 21.96
N VAL A 804 -16.57 31.21 21.01
CA VAL A 804 -16.31 30.11 20.08
C VAL A 804 -14.88 29.65 20.29
N ASN A 805 -14.67 28.37 20.52
CA ASN A 805 -13.37 27.74 20.70
C ASN A 805 -13.41 26.28 20.26
N TYR A 806 -12.94 26.00 19.05
CA TYR A 806 -12.83 24.66 18.49
C TYR A 806 -11.69 24.57 17.48
N GLY A 807 -10.94 23.46 17.47
CA GLY A 807 -9.76 23.30 16.62
C GLY A 807 -8.78 24.48 16.77
N VAL A 808 -8.50 25.16 15.65
CA VAL A 808 -7.65 26.37 15.61
C VAL A 808 -8.44 27.69 15.68
N GLN A 809 -9.77 27.63 15.75
CA GLN A 809 -10.63 28.81 15.76
C GLN A 809 -10.95 29.24 17.19
N SER A 810 -10.75 30.52 17.48
CA SER A 810 -11.12 31.17 18.73
C SER A 810 -11.74 32.54 18.45
N ASP A 811 -12.92 32.79 18.99
CA ASP A 811 -13.67 34.03 18.76
C ASP A 811 -14.53 34.41 19.98
N LYS A 812 -14.80 35.71 20.12
CA LYS A 812 -15.70 36.25 21.14
C LYS A 812 -16.60 37.30 20.53
N ASN A 813 -17.82 36.87 20.22
CA ASN A 813 -18.81 37.67 19.52
C ASN A 813 -19.68 38.43 20.51
N LYS A 814 -19.94 39.71 20.24
CA LYS A 814 -20.85 40.54 21.03
C LYS A 814 -21.88 41.23 20.14
N ALA A 815 -23.14 41.30 20.57
CA ALA A 815 -24.14 42.10 19.86
C ALA A 815 -24.88 43.04 20.82
N ASN A 816 -25.26 44.21 20.31
CA ASN A 816 -26.16 45.15 20.97
C ASN A 816 -27.33 45.42 20.01
N TYR A 817 -28.56 45.18 20.45
CA TYR A 817 -29.75 45.43 19.64
C TYR A 817 -30.98 45.68 20.53
N ASN A 818 -32.01 46.28 19.94
CA ASN A 818 -33.26 46.55 20.62
C ASN A 818 -34.31 45.48 20.27
N GLY A 819 -35.34 45.36 21.10
CA GLY A 819 -36.52 44.54 20.83
C GLY A 819 -37.80 45.17 21.37
N ASN A 820 -38.94 44.62 21.00
CA ASN A 820 -40.25 45.08 21.42
C ASN A 820 -41.21 43.91 21.58
N THR A 821 -41.86 43.78 22.73
CA THR A 821 -42.93 42.81 22.98
C THR A 821 -44.24 43.53 23.22
N SER A 822 -45.28 43.19 22.46
CA SER A 822 -46.63 43.73 22.62
C SER A 822 -47.60 42.61 22.91
N GLN A 823 -48.51 42.83 23.86
CA GLN A 823 -49.53 41.85 24.23
C GLN A 823 -50.88 42.49 24.46
N ILE A 824 -51.93 41.72 24.18
CA ILE A 824 -53.31 42.02 24.54
C ILE A 824 -53.94 40.77 25.14
N PHE A 825 -54.75 40.94 26.17
CA PHE A 825 -55.46 39.84 26.80
C PHE A 825 -56.87 40.25 27.23
N ILE A 826 -57.74 39.25 27.29
CA ILE A 826 -59.10 39.36 27.80
C ILE A 826 -59.41 38.14 28.67
N GLU A 827 -60.14 38.33 29.75
CA GLU A 827 -60.57 37.28 30.66
C GLU A 827 -62.05 37.47 30.99
N ALA A 828 -62.81 36.38 30.91
CA ALA A 828 -64.16 36.29 31.45
C ALA A 828 -64.16 35.35 32.65
N ALA A 829 -64.74 35.78 33.76
CA ALA A 829 -64.75 35.04 35.01
C ALA A 829 -66.15 35.06 35.64
N TYR A 830 -66.51 33.97 36.34
CA TYR A 830 -67.82 33.81 36.98
C TYR A 830 -67.65 33.59 38.49
N PRO A 831 -67.67 34.65 39.31
CA PRO A 831 -67.44 34.54 40.75
C PRO A 831 -68.66 33.93 41.48
N ILE A 832 -68.41 32.91 42.29
CA ILE A 832 -69.40 32.21 43.12
C ILE A 832 -69.00 32.37 44.59
N THR A 833 -69.84 33.02 45.39
CA THR A 833 -69.60 33.22 46.83
C THR A 833 -70.27 32.12 47.66
N LEU A 834 -69.47 31.41 48.46
CA LEU A 834 -69.85 30.32 49.38
C LEU A 834 -69.41 30.72 50.81
N SER A 835 -70.23 31.52 51.50
CA SER A 835 -69.90 32.10 52.82
C SER A 835 -68.60 32.93 52.77
N ASP A 836 -67.53 32.48 53.44
CA ASP A 836 -66.22 33.16 53.52
C ASP A 836 -65.26 32.73 52.39
N THR A 837 -65.72 31.86 51.48
CA THR A 837 -64.95 31.34 50.36
C THR A 837 -65.57 31.79 49.04
N GLN A 838 -64.75 32.29 48.13
CA GLN A 838 -65.12 32.61 46.76
C GLN A 838 -64.44 31.63 45.81
N LEU A 839 -65.23 31.07 44.91
CA LEU A 839 -64.77 30.22 43.82
C LEU A 839 -65.00 30.95 42.50
N GLU A 840 -63.97 31.06 41.66
CA GLU A 840 -64.05 31.79 40.38
C GLU A 840 -63.48 30.94 39.24
N PRO A 841 -64.30 30.20 38.49
CA PRO A 841 -63.92 29.69 37.18
C PRO A 841 -63.69 30.85 36.20
N PHE A 842 -62.66 30.73 35.36
CA PHE A 842 -62.31 31.75 34.37
C PHE A 842 -61.80 31.14 33.06
N VAL A 843 -61.95 31.91 31.98
CA VAL A 843 -61.28 31.70 30.70
C VAL A 843 -60.58 32.98 30.28
N ASN A 844 -59.28 32.89 30.00
CA ASN A 844 -58.44 33.97 29.53
C ASN A 844 -57.95 33.66 28.12
N PHE A 845 -57.93 34.66 27.25
CA PHE A 845 -57.29 34.63 25.94
C PHE A 845 -56.22 35.72 25.89
N GLU A 846 -55.08 35.40 25.27
CA GLU A 846 -53.94 36.29 25.13
C GLU A 846 -53.34 36.15 23.73
N TYR A 847 -52.99 37.28 23.14
CA TYR A 847 -52.16 37.37 21.96
C TYR A 847 -50.93 38.22 22.28
N ALA A 848 -49.75 37.64 22.12
CA ALA A 848 -48.47 38.29 22.36
C ALA A 848 -47.56 38.18 21.12
N LYS A 849 -46.84 39.26 20.83
CA LYS A 849 -45.93 39.38 19.69
C LYS A 849 -44.63 40.02 20.15
N THR A 850 -43.52 39.36 19.89
CA THR A 850 -42.18 39.90 20.15
C THR A 850 -41.39 40.05 18.85
N LYS A 851 -40.62 41.14 18.74
CA LYS A 851 -39.82 41.47 17.56
C LYS A 851 -38.46 42.00 17.99
N ASN A 852 -37.39 41.50 17.37
CA ASN A 852 -36.05 42.05 17.52
C ASN A 852 -35.70 43.00 16.35
N ALA A 853 -34.78 43.94 16.60
CA ALA A 853 -34.10 44.68 15.55
C ALA A 853 -33.05 43.80 14.84
N THR A 854 -32.41 44.33 13.80
CA THR A 854 -31.29 43.67 13.13
C THR A 854 -30.18 43.34 14.13
N ILE A 855 -29.70 42.11 14.11
CA ILE A 855 -28.60 41.62 14.93
C ILE A 855 -27.33 41.70 14.10
N ASN A 856 -26.29 42.34 14.64
CA ASN A 856 -24.96 42.34 14.08
C ASN A 856 -23.97 42.02 15.20
N GLU A 857 -23.50 40.78 15.26
CA GLU A 857 -22.40 40.41 16.15
C GLU A 857 -21.11 41.10 15.68
N GLN A 858 -20.36 41.62 16.64
CA GLN A 858 -19.00 42.15 16.51
C GLN A 858 -18.03 41.10 17.06
N GLY A 859 -17.10 40.65 16.24
CA GLY A 859 -16.15 39.58 16.54
C GLY A 859 -15.31 39.25 15.31
N GLY A 860 -14.75 38.05 15.27
CA GLY A 860 -14.03 37.50 14.14
C GLY A 860 -14.96 36.85 13.11
N ARG A 861 -14.46 35.79 12.47
CA ARG A 861 -15.14 35.13 11.34
C ARG A 861 -16.37 34.31 11.76
N ALA A 862 -16.55 34.03 13.05
CA ALA A 862 -17.74 33.36 13.56
C ALA A 862 -18.88 34.34 13.89
N ALA A 863 -18.66 35.64 13.75
CA ALA A 863 -19.70 36.65 13.97
C ALA A 863 -20.89 36.45 13.04
N LEU A 864 -22.09 36.52 13.60
CA LEU A 864 -23.37 36.34 12.91
C LEU A 864 -24.12 37.64 12.66
N GLN A 865 -24.99 37.62 11.66
CA GLN A 865 -25.97 38.66 11.37
C GLN A 865 -27.36 38.06 11.23
N ALA A 866 -28.38 38.81 11.63
CA ALA A 866 -29.78 38.50 11.36
C ALA A 866 -30.55 39.77 11.01
N HIS A 867 -31.48 39.68 10.06
CA HIS A 867 -32.50 40.71 9.88
C HIS A 867 -33.52 40.66 11.03
N SER A 868 -34.29 41.74 11.18
CA SER A 868 -35.40 41.83 12.12
C SER A 868 -36.40 40.70 11.92
N GLN A 869 -36.75 40.00 12.98
CA GLN A 869 -37.62 38.83 13.01
C GLN A 869 -38.65 38.93 14.12
N THR A 870 -39.73 38.17 14.00
CA THR A 870 -40.90 38.26 14.88
C THR A 870 -41.33 36.87 15.30
N LEU A 871 -41.72 36.73 16.58
CA LEU A 871 -42.34 35.55 17.14
C LEU A 871 -43.69 35.93 17.75
N GLU A 872 -44.71 35.11 17.55
CA GLU A 872 -46.09 35.37 17.97
C GLU A 872 -46.63 34.16 18.74
N SER A 873 -47.42 34.41 19.78
CA SER A 873 -48.11 33.36 20.54
C SER A 873 -49.53 33.78 20.86
N THR A 874 -50.48 32.92 20.49
CA THR A 874 -51.87 32.98 20.94
C THR A 874 -52.08 31.89 21.96
N THR A 875 -52.52 32.26 23.17
CA THR A 875 -52.80 31.30 24.24
C THR A 875 -54.19 31.48 24.82
N SER A 876 -54.75 30.39 25.35
CA SER A 876 -55.91 30.43 26.22
C SER A 876 -55.58 29.75 27.55
N THR A 877 -55.95 30.37 28.66
CA THR A 877 -55.85 29.77 29.99
C THR A 877 -57.25 29.59 30.56
N THR A 878 -57.65 28.36 30.82
CA THR A 878 -58.89 28.04 31.54
C THR A 878 -58.53 27.52 32.92
N GLY A 879 -59.21 28.00 33.95
CA GLY A 879 -58.84 27.63 35.31
C GLY A 879 -59.90 27.91 36.35
N LEU A 880 -59.52 27.61 37.59
CA LEU A 880 -60.32 27.79 38.78
C LEU A 880 -59.51 28.54 39.82
N ARG A 881 -60.13 29.54 40.43
CA ARG A 881 -59.55 30.30 41.53
C ARG A 881 -60.34 30.06 42.80
N LEU A 882 -59.61 30.03 43.90
CA LEU A 882 -60.13 29.98 45.25
C LEU A 882 -59.63 31.22 45.99
N ASN A 883 -60.49 31.91 46.70
CA ASN A 883 -60.13 32.99 47.61
C ASN A 883 -60.89 32.81 48.91
N ASN A 884 -60.20 32.80 50.05
CA ASN A 884 -60.82 32.67 51.37
C ASN A 884 -60.42 33.87 52.22
N GLN A 885 -61.39 34.56 52.82
CA GLN A 885 -61.17 35.79 53.56
C GLN A 885 -61.55 35.62 55.03
N TRP A 886 -60.58 35.88 55.92
CA TRP A 886 -60.80 35.89 57.38
C TRP A 886 -60.72 37.31 57.94
N LYS A 887 -61.72 37.70 58.73
CA LYS A 887 -61.71 38.95 59.50
C LYS A 887 -60.87 38.75 60.77
N PHE A 888 -59.79 39.50 60.94
CA PHE A 888 -58.93 39.45 62.13
C PHE A 888 -59.43 40.39 63.23
N ASN A 889 -59.89 41.58 62.84
CA ASN A 889 -60.59 42.56 63.68
C ASN A 889 -61.52 43.41 62.80
N SER A 890 -62.12 44.48 63.33
CA SER A 890 -63.04 45.35 62.57
C SER A 890 -62.39 46.13 61.42
N LYS A 891 -61.05 46.16 61.31
CA LYS A 891 -60.29 46.99 60.34
C LYS A 891 -59.26 46.23 59.51
N SER A 892 -59.05 44.94 59.77
CA SER A 892 -58.00 44.13 59.13
C SER A 892 -58.54 42.75 58.71
N THR A 893 -58.27 42.39 57.46
CA THR A 893 -58.63 41.09 56.88
C THR A 893 -57.41 40.40 56.28
N VAL A 894 -57.36 39.08 56.35
CA VAL A 894 -56.35 38.25 55.70
C VAL A 894 -57.06 37.39 54.67
N SER A 895 -56.61 37.44 53.43
CA SER A 895 -57.14 36.62 52.34
C SER A 895 -56.07 35.65 51.84
N LEU A 896 -56.40 34.36 51.77
CA LEU A 896 -55.57 33.35 51.13
C LEU A 896 -56.19 33.00 49.77
N TYR A 897 -55.41 33.11 48.71
CA TYR A 897 -55.87 32.79 47.36
C TYR A 897 -55.02 31.72 46.70
N GLY A 898 -55.64 30.95 45.81
CA GLY A 898 -55.02 29.95 44.96
C GLY A 898 -55.63 29.96 43.56
N GLU A 899 -54.82 29.59 42.56
CA GLU A 899 -55.23 29.45 41.15
C GLU A 899 -54.63 28.17 40.58
N LEU A 900 -55.47 27.37 39.93
CA LEU A 900 -55.05 26.28 39.06
C LEU A 900 -55.59 26.55 37.66
N GLY A 901 -54.71 26.55 36.66
CA GLY A 901 -55.08 26.81 35.28
C GLY A 901 -54.39 25.85 34.31
N TRP A 902 -55.10 25.49 33.25
CA TRP A 902 -54.53 24.84 32.07
C TRP A 902 -54.38 25.89 30.97
N ARG A 903 -53.16 26.10 30.50
CA ARG A 903 -52.82 27.00 29.40
C ARG A 903 -52.57 26.19 28.14
N HIS A 904 -53.24 26.55 27.06
CA HIS A 904 -53.07 25.99 25.72
C HIS A 904 -52.53 27.05 24.74
N GLN A 905 -51.54 26.69 23.91
CA GLN A 905 -50.97 27.52 22.84
C GLN A 905 -51.40 27.03 21.45
N TYR A 906 -51.89 27.94 20.60
CA TYR A 906 -52.45 27.62 19.29
C TYR A 906 -51.46 27.73 18.12
N ASN A 907 -50.55 28.73 18.17
CA ASN A 907 -49.53 28.95 17.14
C ASN A 907 -48.42 27.89 17.17
N ASP A 908 -47.53 27.94 16.17
CA ASP A 908 -46.34 27.08 16.10
C ASP A 908 -45.54 27.13 17.42
N VAL A 909 -45.08 25.96 17.83
CA VAL A 909 -44.27 25.78 19.03
C VAL A 909 -42.77 25.90 18.74
N GLU A 910 -42.37 25.78 17.47
CA GLU A 910 -40.99 25.97 17.03
C GLU A 910 -40.61 27.46 17.11
N ARG A 911 -39.45 27.74 17.70
CA ARG A 911 -38.97 29.11 17.94
C ARG A 911 -37.59 29.30 17.32
N GLY A 912 -37.58 29.49 16.00
CA GLY A 912 -36.37 29.65 15.18
C GLY A 912 -36.01 31.11 14.86
N ILE A 913 -34.72 31.35 14.66
CA ILE A 913 -34.19 32.60 14.09
C ILE A 913 -33.27 32.31 12.90
N HIS A 914 -33.46 33.03 11.80
CA HIS A 914 -32.59 33.00 10.63
C HIS A 914 -31.34 33.83 10.88
N LEU A 915 -30.17 33.20 10.74
CA LEU A 915 -28.84 33.77 10.94
C LEU A 915 -27.97 33.51 9.70
N ARG A 916 -26.89 34.27 9.58
CA ARG A 916 -25.79 34.00 8.62
C ARG A 916 -24.46 34.47 9.20
N PHE A 917 -23.35 33.94 8.71
CA PHE A 917 -22.04 34.50 9.04
C PHE A 917 -21.87 35.89 8.40
N THR A 918 -21.20 36.80 9.10
CA THR A 918 -20.88 38.14 8.61
C THR A 918 -20.20 38.09 7.24
N GLN A 919 -20.62 38.96 6.32
CA GLN A 919 -20.09 39.05 4.95
C GLN A 919 -20.29 37.79 4.09
N THR A 920 -21.23 36.91 4.45
CA THR A 920 -21.59 35.72 3.66
C THR A 920 -23.05 35.77 3.23
N GLN A 921 -23.42 34.91 2.27
CA GLN A 921 -24.80 34.75 1.79
C GLN A 921 -25.55 33.56 2.40
N PRO A 922 -24.93 32.40 2.67
CA PRO A 922 -25.65 31.25 3.23
C PRO A 922 -26.33 31.57 4.56
N THR A 923 -27.65 31.39 4.61
CA THR A 923 -28.46 31.52 5.83
C THR A 923 -28.72 30.15 6.46
N PHE A 924 -28.82 30.10 7.77
CA PHE A 924 -29.24 28.93 8.53
C PHE A 924 -30.21 29.32 9.64
N ILE A 925 -30.92 28.33 10.20
CA ILE A 925 -31.87 28.54 11.29
C ILE A 925 -31.26 28.01 12.59
N ALA A 926 -31.28 28.84 13.63
CA ALA A 926 -31.02 28.40 15.00
C ALA A 926 -32.33 28.39 15.78
N ASN A 927 -32.71 27.24 16.30
CA ASN A 927 -33.92 27.07 17.09
C ASN A 927 -33.60 27.11 18.58
N SER A 928 -34.43 27.81 19.34
CA SER A 928 -34.55 27.61 20.78
C SER A 928 -35.28 26.30 21.06
N VAL A 929 -35.38 25.94 22.34
CA VAL A 929 -36.19 24.80 22.77
C VAL A 929 -37.67 25.07 22.46
N ASP A 930 -38.33 24.11 21.83
CA ASP A 930 -39.75 24.22 21.49
C ASP A 930 -40.60 24.42 22.75
N THR A 931 -41.55 25.35 22.70
CA THR A 931 -42.49 25.54 23.80
C THR A 931 -43.53 24.41 23.83
N ALA A 932 -44.08 24.09 25.01
CA ALA A 932 -45.14 23.10 25.06
C ALA A 932 -46.47 23.70 24.58
N ARG A 933 -47.28 22.89 23.87
CA ARG A 933 -48.68 23.27 23.56
C ARG A 933 -49.51 23.45 24.81
N ASP A 934 -49.23 22.67 25.85
CA ASP A 934 -50.00 22.64 27.09
C ASP A 934 -49.11 22.87 28.30
N ALA A 935 -49.59 23.69 29.24
CA ALA A 935 -48.89 23.99 30.48
C ALA A 935 -49.86 24.06 31.67
N LEU A 936 -49.39 23.62 32.83
CA LEU A 936 -50.05 23.84 34.12
C LEU A 936 -49.61 25.18 34.71
N VAL A 937 -50.59 26.00 35.09
CA VAL A 937 -50.40 27.26 35.81
C VAL A 937 -50.84 27.03 37.25
N VAL A 938 -49.97 27.38 38.20
CA VAL A 938 -50.24 27.31 39.64
C VAL A 938 -49.95 28.66 40.27
N LYS A 939 -50.87 29.18 41.06
CA LYS A 939 -50.60 30.36 41.90
C LYS A 939 -51.09 30.13 43.31
N ALA A 940 -50.39 30.74 44.25
CA ALA A 940 -50.81 30.81 45.64
C ALA A 940 -50.30 32.11 46.25
N GLY A 941 -51.06 32.70 47.15
CA GLY A 941 -50.60 33.90 47.83
C GLY A 941 -51.54 34.37 48.92
N THR A 942 -51.07 35.38 49.64
CA THR A 942 -51.82 36.01 50.72
C THR A 942 -51.93 37.51 50.48
N THR A 943 -53.06 38.09 50.83
CA THR A 943 -53.30 39.53 50.86
C THR A 943 -53.74 39.93 52.26
N ILE A 944 -52.97 40.83 52.87
CA ILE A 944 -53.22 41.38 54.19
C ILE A 944 -53.70 42.81 54.02
N GLN A 945 -54.94 43.07 54.42
CA GLN A 945 -55.47 44.42 54.56
C GLN A 945 -55.01 44.99 55.90
N ILE A 946 -54.10 45.96 55.85
CA ILE A 946 -53.48 46.58 57.03
C ILE A 946 -54.48 47.50 57.72
N ASN A 947 -55.17 48.32 56.94
CA ASN A 947 -56.22 49.25 57.39
C ASN A 947 -57.25 49.45 56.25
N GLU A 948 -58.13 50.43 56.38
CA GLU A 948 -59.19 50.72 55.38
C GLU A 948 -58.64 51.12 53.99
N THR A 949 -57.36 51.52 53.87
CA THR A 949 -56.77 52.02 52.63
C THR A 949 -55.59 51.20 52.10
N SER A 950 -54.86 50.45 52.93
CA SER A 950 -53.59 49.81 52.57
C SER A 950 -53.69 48.28 52.56
N LYS A 951 -53.22 47.66 51.46
CA LYS A 951 -53.11 46.20 51.29
C LYS A 951 -51.68 45.81 50.92
N VAL A 952 -51.17 44.76 51.55
CA VAL A 952 -49.90 44.10 51.18
C VAL A 952 -50.21 42.69 50.69
N SER A 953 -49.63 42.27 49.57
CA SER A 953 -49.77 40.93 49.03
C SER A 953 -48.42 40.29 48.81
N ILE A 954 -48.32 38.99 49.08
CA ILE A 954 -47.18 38.14 48.72
C ILE A 954 -47.72 37.00 47.87
N GLY A 955 -47.12 36.78 46.71
CA GLY A 955 -47.58 35.80 45.73
C GLY A 955 -46.47 34.90 45.22
N TYR A 956 -46.84 33.68 44.87
CA TYR A 956 -46.07 32.75 44.06
C TYR A 956 -46.84 32.47 42.77
N SER A 957 -46.13 32.44 41.64
CA SER A 957 -46.65 32.05 40.33
C SER A 957 -45.73 31.02 39.68
N GLY A 958 -46.29 29.88 39.30
CA GLY A 958 -45.59 28.78 38.63
C GLY A 958 -46.18 28.48 37.25
N LEU A 959 -45.33 28.15 36.29
CA LEU A 959 -45.64 27.40 35.07
C LEU A 959 -44.90 26.07 35.10
N VAL A 960 -45.59 24.99 34.76
CA VAL A 960 -44.95 23.71 34.46
C VAL A 960 -45.43 23.23 33.10
N ALA A 961 -44.48 23.01 32.21
CA ALA A 961 -44.71 22.56 30.85
C ALA A 961 -43.64 21.53 30.45
N ARG A 962 -43.83 20.87 29.30
CA ARG A 962 -42.78 20.01 28.75
C ARG A 962 -41.53 20.86 28.49
N ASN A 963 -40.39 20.44 29.04
CA ASN A 963 -39.08 21.10 28.93
C ASN A 963 -38.99 22.50 29.54
N GLN A 964 -40.01 23.02 30.23
CA GLN A 964 -40.00 24.39 30.75
C GLN A 964 -40.60 24.45 32.16
N HIS A 965 -39.85 25.09 33.07
CA HIS A 965 -40.29 25.42 34.42
C HIS A 965 -40.05 26.90 34.67
N ASP A 966 -41.12 27.63 34.99
CA ASP A 966 -41.07 29.07 35.25
C ASP A 966 -41.66 29.34 36.64
N ASN A 967 -40.92 30.02 37.50
CA ASN A 967 -41.31 30.24 38.90
C ASN A 967 -41.02 31.68 39.28
N GLY A 968 -42.00 32.33 39.89
CA GLY A 968 -41.90 33.70 40.35
C GLY A 968 -42.42 33.89 41.75
N ILE A 969 -41.79 34.80 42.47
CA ILE A 969 -42.27 35.35 43.74
C ILE A 969 -42.42 36.86 43.58
N ASP A 970 -43.48 37.39 44.18
CA ASP A 970 -43.71 38.82 44.21
C ASP A 970 -44.24 39.33 45.54
N MET A 971 -44.01 40.63 45.77
CA MET A 971 -44.61 41.39 46.85
C MET A 971 -45.20 42.67 46.28
N LYS A 972 -46.46 42.95 46.62
CA LYS A 972 -47.22 44.10 46.14
C LYS A 972 -47.78 44.92 47.30
N LEU A 973 -47.60 46.23 47.27
CA LEU A 973 -48.26 47.20 48.13
C LEU A 973 -49.30 47.97 47.30
N SER A 974 -50.53 48.10 47.80
CA SER A 974 -51.61 48.85 47.17
C SER A 974 -52.25 49.79 48.19
N ILE A 975 -52.48 51.04 47.82
CA ILE A 975 -53.05 52.10 48.67
C ILE A 975 -54.24 52.72 47.95
N ALA A 976 -55.40 52.72 48.60
CA ALA A 976 -56.63 53.38 48.16
C ALA A 976 -56.68 54.84 48.67
N PHE A 977 -57.21 55.76 47.87
CA PHE A 977 -57.39 57.18 48.21
C PHE A 977 -58.68 57.76 47.63
#